data_AF-A0A2P7RSE2-F1
#
_entry.id   AF-A0A2P7RSE2-F1
#
_cell.length_a   1.000
_cell.length_b   1.000
_cell.length_c   1.000
_cell.angle_alpha   90.00
_cell.angle_beta   90.00
_cell.angle_gamma   90.00
#
_symmetry.space_group_name_H-M   'P 1'
#
loop_
_entity.id
_entity.type
_entity.pdbx_description
1 polymer ?
#
loop_
_entity_poly.entity_id
_entity_poly.type
_entity_poly.pdbx_seq_one_letter_code
_entity_poly.pdbx_strand_id
1 'polypeptide(L)'
;MAEILDLNVAPGEALLRSGLSAGVPIVAFLGQRAGWPADSDPVLSLALAKLGGEAGEGWKGLLSRTPEHFDSWLEERFARRAPSSEQVAIADLPISAVFTSSIDPGWSNLFAAGGREPETILIGDPLPPVMRSKRRPPVFFLFGRAGPGPLETRPPNSPKALVLRRLRHSGNMLRNLLEVATPVGIIVVDGYDPVQDWLRAEELLAVLGTAPSGGVLWCGTEPAFAEDDRDIFEQLVSDGIIIRDDRTFAQIASELRAGTEDASTPNWDDPDLVTLPNSKQLVTSPRLRLTTQASALILDDSITGFLPPLQSELAQSAFESFHGIPSNVRARLEGVRRGFAIDRDFEKQLQSRLKQALRQHHRESGALILHGQSGTGKSIALARAALQVRLENAAAVLFATERLPNAADVSAFLAQIDQLEATTLIVVDVHLAPTRFDELLEALRSRGHRVVILGVSYRIEDQVTRGSDRYIEAPRRLEQGEQEKLVALAARYNLSNNLLTNEPYALARFYWQLPGSRRLLAQGLGKEARASQSLIANQGANTKVTRTVTALGLALMQAGYRGDISVIEDVDPQDLDGASSAAKVIDYIMAAARLYKSVPVNLVLRAILKDRVSEGTAFGIDLIHGVFKDQDLFRWHYGDESGEELLVGARLQLEAELICNARLGGPVEEASRLIELISQSYRAGFEGNEETKFVTDIVYALGPDGPFGERYKDSYEDIARALTALREKNGVLSARLMLQEATLRRHYIRTHDLEAADKELVLDEASRAVDHALTLIGQSGTQRLHASRKTRENLWVERAATYGYLATDAAQRNASAEEVWSSYCAAREAGQMASGRVDTYFPLDIALWMPLGVLRNGTQLGELERREIEADIQATLDTIDPSALAPDQEERFQKQRFNLGGVLDDQPLSDEAFRELERLGSTAGYYLRARDLAPSKPESGEIAEKFHVTAAEKARNYLWTHFEKVRSDPRCLRLYLNCEWTVATGRWLFRGTRQPLPTSEETLRRLHLVVTDLLALGEAQMQPRYRYLECVLRWFTGSEAEAIADWRRLASDTEYVERGRVLNRHTVYSEQGEPRIFSGIVERQIGIGRWSVLVPSLRRHVDLVEGRSKGGNIATGQIINGFSISFNYLGPIVDFGAEGA
;
A
#
# COMPACT_ATOMS: atom_id res chain seq x y z
N MET A 1 -44.95 -35.91 -29.89
CA MET A 1 -44.61 -34.47 -29.86
C MET A 1 -44.44 -34.01 -31.30
N ALA A 2 -45.55 -33.70 -31.95
CA ALA A 2 -45.56 -33.16 -33.30
C ALA A 2 -46.67 -32.13 -33.33
N GLU A 3 -46.33 -30.83 -33.28
CA GLU A 3 -47.08 -29.77 -33.92
C GLU A 3 -46.36 -28.42 -33.80
N ILE A 4 -46.25 -27.75 -34.96
CA ILE A 4 -45.91 -26.35 -35.23
C ILE A 4 -44.43 -25.95 -35.03
N LEU A 5 -43.59 -26.31 -36.00
CA LEU A 5 -42.37 -25.57 -36.34
C LEU A 5 -42.76 -24.50 -37.37
N ASP A 6 -42.68 -23.24 -36.97
CA ASP A 6 -42.66 -22.11 -37.90
C ASP A 6 -41.36 -22.19 -38.70
N LEU A 7 -41.44 -22.48 -40.00
CA LEU A 7 -40.34 -22.91 -40.87
C LEU A 7 -39.29 -21.84 -41.20
N ASN A 8 -39.25 -20.70 -40.49
CA ASN A 8 -38.31 -19.60 -40.72
C ASN A 8 -37.53 -19.14 -39.47
N VAL A 9 -37.68 -19.80 -38.32
CA VAL A 9 -36.94 -19.42 -37.09
C VAL A 9 -35.68 -20.28 -36.98
N ALA A 10 -34.51 -19.63 -36.91
CA ALA A 10 -33.25 -20.34 -36.79
C ALA A 10 -33.18 -21.16 -35.47
N PRO A 11 -32.50 -22.32 -35.48
CA PRO A 11 -32.62 -23.35 -34.45
C PRO A 11 -32.27 -22.88 -33.04
N GLY A 12 -31.30 -21.96 -32.87
CA GLY A 12 -30.95 -21.41 -31.57
C GLY A 12 -32.00 -20.47 -30.99
N GLU A 13 -32.69 -19.70 -31.84
CA GLU A 13 -33.80 -18.85 -31.42
C GLU A 13 -35.00 -19.70 -31.00
N ALA A 14 -35.35 -20.74 -31.76
CA ALA A 14 -36.43 -21.65 -31.41
C ALA A 14 -36.19 -22.34 -30.05
N LEU A 15 -34.94 -22.76 -29.80
CA LEU A 15 -34.55 -23.37 -28.53
C LEU A 15 -34.73 -22.42 -27.35
N LEU A 16 -34.16 -21.20 -27.42
CA LEU A 16 -34.28 -20.20 -26.36
C LEU A 16 -35.71 -19.72 -26.16
N ARG A 17 -36.49 -19.54 -27.23
CA ARG A 17 -37.91 -19.16 -27.16
C ARG A 17 -38.72 -20.22 -26.41
N SER A 18 -38.49 -21.50 -26.69
CA SER A 18 -39.15 -22.61 -26.00
C SER A 18 -38.72 -22.71 -24.53
N GLY A 19 -37.43 -22.46 -24.23
CA GLY A 19 -36.93 -22.49 -22.86
C GLY A 19 -37.48 -21.35 -22.00
N LEU A 20 -37.54 -20.14 -22.56
CA LEU A 20 -38.13 -18.98 -21.90
C LEU A 20 -39.62 -19.19 -21.60
N SER A 21 -40.39 -19.72 -22.55
CA SER A 21 -41.83 -19.99 -22.35
C SER A 21 -42.09 -21.12 -21.36
N ALA A 22 -41.23 -22.16 -21.34
CA ALA A 22 -41.29 -23.23 -20.35
C ALA A 22 -40.72 -22.84 -18.97
N GLY A 23 -40.12 -21.64 -18.85
CA GLY A 23 -39.58 -21.11 -17.61
C GLY A 23 -38.31 -21.81 -17.11
N VAL A 24 -37.66 -22.64 -17.94
CA VAL A 24 -36.46 -23.41 -17.55
C VAL A 24 -35.28 -22.48 -17.22
N PRO A 25 -34.34 -22.92 -16.37
CA PRO A 25 -33.16 -22.13 -16.06
C PRO A 25 -32.26 -21.97 -17.29
N ILE A 26 -31.89 -20.73 -17.59
CA ILE A 26 -30.91 -20.39 -18.62
C ILE A 26 -29.62 -20.03 -17.90
N VAL A 27 -28.52 -20.70 -18.25
CA VAL A 27 -27.18 -20.48 -17.68
C VAL A 27 -26.26 -20.02 -18.79
N ALA A 28 -25.61 -18.87 -18.61
CA ALA A 28 -24.71 -18.32 -19.63
C ALA A 28 -23.26 -18.64 -19.30
N PHE A 29 -22.51 -19.16 -20.26
CA PHE A 29 -21.06 -19.19 -20.29
C PHE A 29 -20.56 -18.09 -21.24
N LEU A 30 -19.90 -17.08 -20.69
CA LEU A 30 -19.45 -15.89 -21.42
C LEU A 30 -17.92 -15.87 -21.49
N GLY A 31 -17.38 -16.09 -22.68
CA GLY A 31 -15.94 -16.02 -22.94
C GLY A 31 -15.39 -14.60 -22.88
N GLN A 32 -14.07 -14.44 -23.04
CA GLN A 32 -13.42 -13.11 -22.96
C GLN A 32 -13.88 -12.14 -24.05
N ARG A 33 -14.41 -12.63 -25.17
CA ARG A 33 -14.94 -11.82 -26.28
C ARG A 33 -16.45 -11.60 -26.22
N ALA A 34 -17.13 -12.09 -25.19
CA ALA A 34 -18.60 -12.02 -25.11
C ALA A 34 -19.11 -10.57 -25.17
N GLY A 35 -19.97 -10.30 -26.16
CA GLY A 35 -20.52 -8.98 -26.45
C GLY A 35 -19.55 -7.97 -27.05
N TRP A 36 -18.41 -8.40 -27.61
CA TRP A 36 -17.48 -7.52 -28.34
C TRP A 36 -17.30 -7.97 -29.80
N PRO A 37 -17.17 -7.03 -30.76
CA PRO A 37 -16.80 -7.37 -32.12
C PRO A 37 -15.44 -8.07 -32.17
N ALA A 38 -15.23 -8.94 -33.16
CA ALA A 38 -14.08 -9.86 -33.26
C ALA A 38 -12.68 -9.21 -33.17
N ASP A 39 -12.56 -7.90 -33.45
CA ASP A 39 -11.27 -7.19 -33.56
C ASP A 39 -11.01 -6.12 -32.49
N SER A 40 -11.89 -5.92 -31.49
CA SER A 40 -11.82 -4.71 -30.65
C SER A 40 -12.14 -4.92 -29.17
N ASP A 41 -11.22 -5.53 -28.40
CA ASP A 41 -11.20 -5.29 -26.95
C ASP A 41 -10.31 -4.08 -26.64
N PRO A 42 -10.89 -2.88 -26.42
CA PRO A 42 -10.10 -1.66 -26.23
C PRO A 42 -9.26 -1.70 -24.95
N VAL A 43 -9.65 -2.47 -23.94
CA VAL A 43 -8.89 -2.58 -22.68
C VAL A 43 -7.68 -3.46 -22.89
N LEU A 44 -7.83 -4.56 -23.63
CA LEU A 44 -6.71 -5.42 -24.02
C LEU A 44 -5.69 -4.65 -24.87
N SER A 45 -6.13 -3.89 -25.87
CA SER A 45 -5.23 -3.09 -26.71
C SER A 45 -4.42 -2.07 -25.89
N LEU A 46 -5.07 -1.39 -24.94
CA LEU A 46 -4.39 -0.45 -24.03
C LEU A 46 -3.44 -1.15 -23.07
N ALA A 47 -3.80 -2.33 -22.58
CA ALA A 47 -2.95 -3.12 -21.69
C ALA A 47 -1.67 -3.60 -22.39
N LEU A 48 -1.78 -4.05 -23.64
CA LEU A 48 -0.64 -4.45 -24.47
C LEU A 48 0.27 -3.27 -24.77
N ALA A 49 -0.30 -2.11 -25.16
CA ALA A 49 0.48 -0.91 -25.42
C ALA A 49 1.28 -0.44 -24.19
N LYS A 50 0.68 -0.50 -22.99
CA LYS A 50 1.35 -0.11 -21.72
C LYS A 50 2.50 -1.05 -21.34
N LEU A 51 2.43 -2.32 -21.73
CA LEU A 51 3.42 -3.35 -21.40
C LEU A 51 4.41 -3.63 -22.55
N GLY A 52 4.37 -2.84 -23.63
CA GLY A 52 5.26 -2.99 -24.79
C GLY A 52 4.96 -4.23 -25.65
N GLY A 53 3.71 -4.71 -25.68
CA GLY A 53 3.27 -5.84 -26.50
C GLY A 53 2.83 -5.47 -27.92
N GLU A 54 2.84 -6.46 -28.83
CA GLU A 54 2.44 -6.29 -30.23
C GLU A 54 0.91 -6.34 -30.41
N ALA A 55 0.41 -5.66 -31.45
CA ALA A 55 -1.00 -5.70 -31.83
C ALA A 55 -1.37 -7.09 -32.37
N GLY A 56 -2.33 -7.77 -31.73
CA GLY A 56 -2.81 -9.11 -32.11
C GLY A 56 -2.56 -10.21 -31.07
N GLU A 57 -1.76 -9.95 -30.03
CA GLU A 57 -1.69 -10.83 -28.85
C GLU A 57 -3.03 -10.81 -28.08
N GLY A 58 -3.58 -11.96 -27.70
CA GLY A 58 -4.76 -12.04 -26.83
C GLY A 58 -4.43 -11.78 -25.36
N TRP A 59 -5.40 -12.00 -24.47
CA TRP A 59 -5.20 -11.86 -23.01
C TRP A 59 -4.09 -12.79 -22.46
N LYS A 60 -3.69 -13.84 -23.18
CA LYS A 60 -2.49 -14.65 -22.86
C LYS A 60 -1.19 -13.86 -22.94
N GLY A 61 -1.09 -12.87 -23.83
CA GLY A 61 0.11 -12.03 -24.01
C GLY A 61 0.46 -11.17 -22.79
N LEU A 62 -0.51 -10.93 -21.90
CA LEU A 62 -0.32 -10.13 -20.69
C LEU A 62 0.34 -10.89 -19.53
N LEU A 63 0.37 -12.23 -19.58
CA LEU A 63 0.83 -13.09 -18.48
C LEU A 63 2.35 -13.03 -18.26
N SER A 64 3.15 -12.53 -19.20
CA SER A 64 4.62 -12.50 -19.06
C SER A 64 5.19 -11.12 -18.72
N ARG A 65 4.36 -10.06 -18.72
CA ARG A 65 4.83 -8.67 -18.71
C ARG A 65 4.23 -7.82 -17.58
N THR A 66 3.49 -8.42 -16.64
CA THR A 66 2.66 -7.69 -15.68
C THR A 66 3.43 -7.29 -14.40
N PRO A 67 3.60 -5.98 -14.10
CA PRO A 67 4.17 -5.54 -12.83
C PRO A 67 3.22 -5.78 -11.64
N GLU A 68 3.75 -5.69 -10.42
CA GLU A 68 2.93 -5.71 -9.20
C GLU A 68 1.90 -4.56 -9.23
N HIS A 69 0.65 -4.86 -8.83
CA HIS A 69 -0.49 -3.93 -8.82
C HIS A 69 -1.12 -3.53 -10.18
N PHE A 70 -0.76 -4.20 -11.29
CA PHE A 70 -1.37 -3.93 -12.61
C PHE A 70 -2.88 -4.25 -12.70
N ASP A 71 -3.39 -5.15 -11.86
CA ASP A 71 -4.80 -5.47 -11.70
C ASP A 71 -5.66 -4.27 -11.29
N SER A 72 -5.11 -3.37 -10.47
CA SER A 72 -5.78 -2.12 -10.07
C SER A 72 -5.85 -1.12 -11.22
N TRP A 73 -4.84 -1.12 -12.09
CA TRP A 73 -4.84 -0.33 -13.32
C TRP A 73 -5.87 -0.85 -14.33
N LEU A 74 -5.98 -2.18 -14.49
CA LEU A 74 -7.00 -2.81 -15.35
C LEU A 74 -8.42 -2.49 -14.89
N GLU A 75 -8.70 -2.56 -13.58
CA GLU A 75 -10.01 -2.21 -13.02
C GLU A 75 -10.43 -0.79 -13.38
N GLU A 76 -9.52 0.18 -13.27
CA GLU A 76 -9.78 1.56 -13.64
C GLU A 76 -10.11 1.70 -15.14
N ARG A 77 -9.47 0.92 -16.02
CA ARG A 77 -9.77 0.94 -17.46
C ARG A 77 -11.12 0.29 -17.77
N PHE A 78 -11.46 -0.82 -17.11
CA PHE A 78 -12.80 -1.42 -17.22
C PHE A 78 -13.89 -0.46 -16.73
N ALA A 79 -13.68 0.23 -15.60
CA ALA A 79 -14.65 1.18 -15.05
C ALA A 79 -14.91 2.39 -15.95
N ARG A 80 -13.93 2.79 -16.77
CA ARG A 80 -14.05 3.90 -17.73
C ARG A 80 -14.67 3.46 -19.06
N ARG A 81 -14.86 2.16 -19.30
CA ARG A 81 -15.40 1.61 -20.55
C ARG A 81 -16.94 1.57 -20.49
N ALA A 82 -17.59 2.17 -21.47
CA ALA A 82 -19.04 2.01 -21.65
C ALA A 82 -19.35 0.58 -22.13
N PRO A 83 -20.42 -0.06 -21.64
CA PRO A 83 -20.81 -1.40 -22.09
C PRO A 83 -21.30 -1.36 -23.55
N SER A 84 -21.10 -2.44 -24.30
CA SER A 84 -21.59 -2.55 -25.68
C SER A 84 -23.10 -2.83 -25.72
N SER A 85 -23.74 -2.54 -26.86
CA SER A 85 -25.14 -2.90 -27.09
C SER A 85 -25.39 -4.42 -26.99
N GLU A 86 -24.39 -5.23 -27.36
CA GLU A 86 -24.48 -6.69 -27.27
C GLU A 86 -24.44 -7.19 -25.83
N GLN A 87 -23.55 -6.64 -25.00
CA GLN A 87 -23.48 -6.98 -23.58
C GLN A 87 -24.78 -6.62 -22.85
N VAL A 88 -25.39 -5.49 -23.20
CA VAL A 88 -26.69 -5.06 -22.65
C VAL A 88 -27.81 -6.03 -23.04
N ALA A 89 -27.87 -6.45 -24.31
CA ALA A 89 -28.88 -7.39 -24.80
C ALA A 89 -28.81 -8.75 -24.07
N ILE A 90 -27.59 -9.25 -23.82
CA ILE A 90 -27.34 -10.47 -23.03
C ILE A 90 -27.80 -10.25 -21.59
N ALA A 91 -27.37 -9.16 -20.95
CA ALA A 91 -27.63 -8.90 -19.54
C ALA A 91 -29.12 -8.85 -19.23
N ASP A 92 -29.93 -8.29 -20.13
CA ASP A 92 -31.36 -8.12 -19.91
C ASP A 92 -32.18 -9.43 -20.04
N LEU A 93 -31.61 -10.55 -20.49
CA LEU A 93 -32.30 -11.84 -20.47
C LEU A 93 -32.43 -12.38 -19.04
N PRO A 94 -33.46 -13.20 -18.72
CA PRO A 94 -33.69 -13.76 -17.38
C PRO A 94 -32.74 -14.94 -17.07
N ILE A 95 -31.44 -14.67 -17.15
CA ILE A 95 -30.36 -15.62 -16.88
C ILE A 95 -30.33 -15.96 -15.38
N SER A 96 -30.24 -17.25 -15.08
CA SER A 96 -30.30 -17.78 -13.71
C SER A 96 -28.94 -17.92 -13.04
N ALA A 97 -27.86 -17.97 -13.83
CA ALA A 97 -26.47 -17.95 -13.38
C ALA A 97 -25.54 -17.65 -14.57
N VAL A 98 -24.35 -17.10 -14.29
CA VAL A 98 -23.36 -16.72 -15.30
C VAL A 98 -21.99 -17.30 -14.92
N PHE A 99 -21.33 -17.96 -15.85
CA PHE A 99 -19.94 -18.37 -15.77
C PHE A 99 -19.15 -17.56 -16.78
N THR A 100 -18.03 -16.97 -16.38
CA THR A 100 -17.22 -16.18 -17.30
C THR A 100 -15.72 -16.39 -17.13
N SER A 101 -15.02 -16.49 -18.27
CA SER A 101 -13.56 -16.42 -18.35
C SER A 101 -13.04 -14.98 -18.42
N SER A 102 -13.93 -14.00 -18.59
CA SER A 102 -13.61 -12.58 -18.53
C SER A 102 -13.24 -12.17 -17.10
N ILE A 103 -12.33 -11.19 -17.00
CA ILE A 103 -11.94 -10.56 -15.73
C ILE A 103 -12.62 -9.21 -15.51
N ASP A 104 -13.53 -8.84 -16.42
CA ASP A 104 -14.22 -7.56 -16.42
C ASP A 104 -15.22 -7.46 -15.25
N PRO A 105 -15.01 -6.58 -14.27
CA PRO A 105 -15.97 -6.38 -13.17
C PRO A 105 -17.33 -5.85 -13.66
N GLY A 106 -17.41 -5.27 -14.86
CA GLY A 106 -18.62 -4.68 -15.44
C GLY A 106 -19.79 -5.66 -15.62
N TRP A 107 -19.53 -6.97 -15.81
CA TRP A 107 -20.60 -7.97 -15.93
C TRP A 107 -21.53 -7.99 -14.71
N SER A 108 -20.98 -7.92 -13.50
CA SER A 108 -21.81 -7.90 -12.29
C SER A 108 -22.69 -6.66 -12.23
N ASN A 109 -22.22 -5.52 -12.74
CA ASN A 109 -23.02 -4.30 -12.79
C ASN A 109 -24.12 -4.40 -13.85
N LEU A 110 -23.85 -5.01 -15.01
CA LEU A 110 -24.83 -5.20 -16.07
C LEU A 110 -25.97 -6.13 -15.67
N PHE A 111 -25.66 -7.25 -14.99
CA PHE A 111 -26.67 -8.18 -14.51
C PHE A 111 -27.51 -7.65 -13.34
N ALA A 112 -27.14 -6.52 -12.73
CA ALA A 112 -27.94 -5.84 -11.71
C ALA A 112 -29.14 -5.06 -12.30
N ALA A 113 -29.27 -5.00 -13.63
CA ALA A 113 -30.40 -4.38 -14.31
C ALA A 113 -31.73 -5.13 -14.03
N GLY A 114 -32.84 -4.39 -13.96
CA GLY A 114 -34.19 -4.92 -13.72
C GLY A 114 -34.42 -5.47 -12.30
N GLY A 115 -33.79 -4.85 -11.29
CA GLY A 115 -34.00 -5.21 -9.89
C GLY A 115 -33.24 -6.43 -9.37
N ARG A 116 -32.35 -6.97 -10.19
CA ARG A 116 -31.52 -8.13 -9.83
C ARG A 116 -30.36 -7.70 -8.94
N GLU A 117 -29.99 -8.57 -8.00
CA GLU A 117 -28.84 -8.38 -7.11
C GLU A 117 -27.84 -9.51 -7.35
N PRO A 118 -27.04 -9.44 -8.44
CA PRO A 118 -26.11 -10.49 -8.80
C PRO A 118 -25.08 -10.71 -7.69
N GLU A 119 -24.72 -11.97 -7.47
CA GLU A 119 -23.77 -12.37 -6.45
C GLU A 119 -22.44 -12.75 -7.11
N THR A 120 -21.39 -11.96 -6.88
CA THR A 120 -20.07 -12.20 -7.48
C THR A 120 -19.35 -13.35 -6.77
N ILE A 121 -19.02 -14.41 -7.51
CA ILE A 121 -18.31 -15.58 -7.00
C ILE A 121 -16.88 -15.63 -7.57
N LEU A 122 -15.90 -15.43 -6.69
CA LEU A 122 -14.47 -15.38 -7.05
C LEU A 122 -13.67 -16.59 -6.58
N ILE A 123 -14.25 -17.44 -5.73
CA ILE A 123 -13.62 -18.65 -5.18
C ILE A 123 -14.56 -19.82 -5.43
N GLY A 124 -14.03 -20.93 -5.90
CA GLY A 124 -14.83 -22.10 -6.29
C GLY A 124 -15.18 -23.06 -5.14
N ASP A 125 -14.69 -22.80 -3.94
CA ASP A 125 -14.88 -23.64 -2.74
C ASP A 125 -14.75 -22.77 -1.46
N PRO A 126 -15.77 -22.68 -0.58
CA PRO A 126 -17.07 -23.36 -0.67
C PRO A 126 -17.99 -22.76 -1.73
N LEU A 127 -18.94 -23.56 -2.21
CA LEU A 127 -19.96 -23.11 -3.15
C LEU A 127 -20.94 -22.12 -2.51
N PRO A 128 -21.49 -21.17 -3.29
CA PRO A 128 -22.49 -20.25 -2.76
C PRO A 128 -23.76 -21.02 -2.33
N PRO A 129 -24.45 -20.56 -1.28
CA PRO A 129 -25.67 -21.20 -0.80
C PRO A 129 -26.80 -21.16 -1.84
N VAL A 130 -26.75 -20.20 -2.77
CA VAL A 130 -27.70 -20.06 -3.88
C VAL A 130 -26.94 -20.23 -5.20
N MET A 131 -27.07 -21.42 -5.81
CA MET A 131 -26.38 -21.78 -7.05
C MET A 131 -27.09 -21.26 -8.31
N ARG A 132 -28.37 -20.90 -8.21
CA ARG A 132 -29.17 -20.30 -9.30
C ARG A 132 -30.25 -19.38 -8.75
N SER A 133 -30.46 -18.24 -9.38
CA SER A 133 -31.58 -17.35 -9.07
C SER A 133 -31.80 -16.35 -10.20
N LYS A 134 -33.07 -16.14 -10.60
CA LYS A 134 -33.43 -15.07 -11.54
C LYS A 134 -33.35 -13.68 -10.91
N ARG A 135 -33.50 -13.57 -9.58
CA ARG A 135 -33.40 -12.31 -8.82
C ARG A 135 -31.98 -12.02 -8.35
N ARG A 136 -31.23 -13.03 -7.90
CA ARG A 136 -29.87 -12.90 -7.38
C ARG A 136 -28.89 -13.81 -8.14
N PRO A 137 -28.72 -13.61 -9.46
CA PRO A 137 -27.96 -14.55 -10.27
C PRO A 137 -26.49 -14.58 -9.82
N PRO A 138 -25.93 -15.76 -9.48
CA PRO A 138 -24.52 -15.87 -9.18
C PRO A 138 -23.68 -15.70 -10.47
N VAL A 139 -22.61 -14.91 -10.37
CA VAL A 139 -21.66 -14.62 -11.46
C VAL A 139 -20.30 -15.20 -11.08
N PHE A 140 -19.97 -16.34 -11.65
CA PHE A 140 -18.73 -17.09 -11.42
C PHE A 140 -17.61 -16.59 -12.32
N PHE A 141 -16.63 -15.90 -11.72
CA PHE A 141 -15.42 -15.47 -12.39
C PHE A 141 -14.34 -16.56 -12.33
N LEU A 142 -14.23 -17.34 -13.41
CA LEU A 142 -13.34 -18.50 -13.47
C LEU A 142 -11.89 -18.13 -13.16
N PHE A 143 -11.45 -16.96 -13.62
CA PHE A 143 -10.07 -16.47 -13.47
C PHE A 143 -9.93 -15.29 -12.50
N GLY A 144 -10.90 -15.07 -11.63
CA GLY A 144 -10.88 -13.91 -10.74
C GLY A 144 -11.32 -12.63 -11.46
N ARG A 145 -11.23 -11.50 -10.78
CA ARG A 145 -11.78 -10.23 -11.26
C ARG A 145 -10.75 -9.12 -11.09
N ALA A 146 -10.59 -8.27 -12.11
CA ALA A 146 -9.72 -7.10 -12.00
C ALA A 146 -10.17 -6.19 -10.84
N GLY A 147 -9.22 -5.72 -10.04
CA GLY A 147 -9.46 -4.85 -8.88
C GLY A 147 -8.89 -5.38 -7.56
N PRO A 148 -9.05 -4.64 -6.45
CA PRO A 148 -8.46 -4.99 -5.17
C PRO A 148 -9.12 -6.22 -4.57
N GLY A 149 -8.30 -7.17 -4.14
CA GLY A 149 -8.73 -8.34 -3.38
C GLY A 149 -7.54 -9.12 -2.82
N PRO A 150 -7.79 -10.19 -2.05
CA PRO A 150 -6.77 -11.20 -1.76
C PRO A 150 -6.15 -11.74 -3.06
N LEU A 151 -4.89 -12.20 -3.02
CA LEU A 151 -4.20 -12.70 -4.20
C LEU A 151 -4.96 -13.80 -4.94
N GLU A 152 -5.70 -14.63 -4.20
CA GLU A 152 -6.47 -15.74 -4.74
C GLU A 152 -7.69 -15.30 -5.57
N THR A 153 -8.21 -14.08 -5.35
CA THR A 153 -9.39 -13.55 -6.07
C THR A 153 -9.03 -12.70 -7.28
N ARG A 154 -7.73 -12.43 -7.49
CA ARG A 154 -7.21 -11.59 -8.57
C ARG A 154 -6.97 -12.39 -9.86
N PRO A 155 -6.91 -11.70 -11.02
CA PRO A 155 -6.50 -12.30 -12.27
C PRO A 155 -5.08 -12.90 -12.21
N PRO A 156 -4.84 -14.05 -12.85
CA PRO A 156 -3.49 -14.56 -13.05
C PRO A 156 -2.58 -13.53 -13.74
N ASN A 157 -1.38 -13.34 -13.19
CA ASN A 157 -0.34 -12.45 -13.74
C ASN A 157 0.88 -13.22 -14.28
N SER A 158 0.81 -14.56 -14.30
CA SER A 158 1.87 -15.42 -14.80
C SER A 158 1.28 -16.73 -15.35
N PRO A 159 1.97 -17.42 -16.28
CA PRO A 159 1.54 -18.74 -16.74
C PRO A 159 1.39 -19.74 -15.59
N LYS A 160 2.28 -19.67 -14.58
CA LYS A 160 2.20 -20.48 -13.37
C LYS A 160 0.95 -20.15 -12.55
N ALA A 161 0.65 -18.87 -12.34
CA ALA A 161 -0.56 -18.45 -11.63
C ALA A 161 -1.83 -18.89 -12.37
N LEU A 162 -1.83 -18.86 -13.72
CA LEU A 162 -2.96 -19.30 -14.53
C LEU A 162 -3.22 -20.81 -14.35
N VAL A 163 -2.18 -21.64 -14.38
CA VAL A 163 -2.31 -23.09 -14.12
C VAL A 163 -2.86 -23.36 -12.72
N LEU A 164 -2.34 -22.66 -11.70
CA LEU A 164 -2.83 -22.81 -10.33
C LEU A 164 -4.31 -22.39 -10.22
N ARG A 165 -4.71 -21.27 -10.83
CA ARG A 165 -6.09 -20.78 -10.83
C ARG A 165 -7.06 -21.80 -11.45
N ARG A 166 -6.67 -22.44 -12.56
CA ARG A 166 -7.47 -23.50 -13.20
C ARG A 166 -7.70 -24.69 -12.28
N LEU A 167 -6.62 -25.18 -11.66
CA LEU A 167 -6.68 -26.33 -10.77
C LEU A 167 -7.48 -26.05 -9.48
N ARG A 168 -7.36 -24.85 -8.91
CA ARG A 168 -7.97 -24.53 -7.60
C ARG A 168 -9.40 -24.03 -7.66
N HIS A 169 -9.74 -23.25 -8.68
CA HIS A 169 -10.98 -22.50 -8.69
C HIS A 169 -11.77 -22.71 -9.98
N SER A 170 -11.16 -22.48 -11.15
CA SER A 170 -11.90 -22.53 -12.43
C SER A 170 -12.53 -23.90 -12.68
N GLY A 171 -11.77 -24.98 -12.49
CA GLY A 171 -12.28 -26.35 -12.66
C GLY A 171 -13.38 -26.70 -11.66
N ASN A 172 -13.26 -26.28 -10.40
CA ASN A 172 -14.30 -26.48 -9.38
C ASN A 172 -15.60 -25.76 -9.76
N MET A 173 -15.51 -24.49 -10.17
CA MET A 173 -16.68 -23.73 -10.63
C MET A 173 -17.32 -24.39 -11.86
N LEU A 174 -16.52 -24.71 -12.87
CA LEU A 174 -17.00 -25.24 -14.15
C LEU A 174 -17.69 -26.61 -14.01
N ARG A 175 -17.22 -27.48 -13.10
CA ARG A 175 -17.87 -28.77 -12.81
C ARG A 175 -19.33 -28.63 -12.38
N ASN A 176 -19.70 -27.52 -11.75
CA ASN A 176 -21.07 -27.31 -11.26
C ASN A 176 -21.97 -26.69 -12.33
N LEU A 177 -21.46 -26.36 -13.52
CA LEU A 177 -22.22 -25.74 -14.61
C LEU A 177 -23.51 -26.53 -14.92
N LEU A 178 -23.41 -27.86 -15.01
CA LEU A 178 -24.56 -28.73 -15.27
C LEU A 178 -25.52 -28.84 -14.10
N GLU A 179 -25.01 -28.85 -12.87
CA GLU A 179 -25.86 -28.85 -11.66
C GLU A 179 -26.69 -27.57 -11.55
N VAL A 180 -26.07 -26.44 -11.89
CA VAL A 180 -26.71 -25.12 -11.95
C VAL A 180 -27.77 -25.10 -13.05
N ALA A 181 -27.45 -25.60 -14.24
CA ALA A 181 -28.36 -25.66 -15.38
C ALA A 181 -29.51 -26.66 -15.20
N THR A 182 -29.33 -27.75 -14.45
CA THR A 182 -30.26 -28.90 -14.34
C THR A 182 -30.44 -29.69 -15.65
N PRO A 183 -30.98 -30.93 -15.60
CA PRO A 183 -31.22 -31.74 -16.80
C PRO A 183 -32.25 -31.15 -17.80
N VAL A 184 -32.97 -30.08 -17.44
CA VAL A 184 -33.98 -29.43 -18.30
C VAL A 184 -33.62 -28.00 -18.66
N GLY A 185 -32.51 -27.46 -18.15
CA GLY A 185 -32.07 -26.10 -18.46
C GLY A 185 -31.21 -26.03 -19.71
N ILE A 186 -30.94 -24.81 -20.13
CA ILE A 186 -30.18 -24.50 -21.34
C ILE A 186 -28.89 -23.79 -20.94
N ILE A 187 -27.76 -24.33 -21.36
CA ILE A 187 -26.45 -23.68 -21.27
C ILE A 187 -26.20 -22.93 -22.57
N VAL A 188 -25.93 -21.63 -22.50
CA VAL A 188 -25.60 -20.80 -23.66
C VAL A 188 -24.13 -20.45 -23.62
N VAL A 189 -23.36 -20.80 -24.65
CA VAL A 189 -21.94 -20.45 -24.80
C VAL A 189 -21.80 -19.34 -25.83
N ASP A 190 -21.18 -18.23 -25.45
CA ASP A 190 -20.95 -17.07 -26.33
C ASP A 190 -19.58 -16.44 -26.08
N GLY A 191 -18.94 -15.92 -27.13
CA GLY A 191 -17.69 -15.14 -27.04
C GLY A 191 -16.45 -15.92 -26.57
N TYR A 192 -16.47 -17.25 -26.66
CA TYR A 192 -15.35 -18.12 -26.29
C TYR A 192 -14.43 -18.40 -27.50
N ASP A 193 -13.15 -18.06 -27.37
CA ASP A 193 -12.11 -18.33 -28.37
C ASP A 193 -11.04 -19.29 -27.78
N PRO A 194 -11.01 -20.56 -28.20
CA PRO A 194 -10.06 -21.56 -27.68
C PRO A 194 -8.58 -21.15 -27.78
N VAL A 195 -8.21 -20.37 -28.79
CA VAL A 195 -6.81 -19.99 -29.05
C VAL A 195 -6.39 -18.88 -28.10
N GLN A 196 -7.24 -17.87 -27.90
CA GLN A 196 -6.90 -16.65 -27.17
C GLN A 196 -7.37 -16.63 -25.71
N ASP A 197 -8.38 -17.43 -25.35
CA ASP A 197 -8.96 -17.47 -24.00
C ASP A 197 -8.08 -18.26 -23.02
N TRP A 198 -8.16 -17.89 -21.74
CA TRP A 198 -7.46 -18.54 -20.65
C TRP A 198 -8.01 -19.92 -20.29
N LEU A 199 -9.28 -20.21 -20.60
CA LEU A 199 -9.85 -21.54 -20.49
C LEU A 199 -9.46 -22.42 -21.68
N ARG A 200 -9.20 -23.71 -21.44
CA ARG A 200 -8.90 -24.66 -22.52
C ARG A 200 -10.16 -25.31 -23.05
N ALA A 201 -10.17 -25.62 -24.36
CA ALA A 201 -11.29 -26.27 -25.03
C ALA A 201 -11.62 -27.64 -24.41
N GLU A 202 -10.60 -28.47 -24.18
CA GLU A 202 -10.74 -29.76 -23.49
C GLU A 202 -11.55 -29.66 -22.18
N GLU A 203 -11.31 -28.62 -21.38
CA GLU A 203 -11.94 -28.44 -20.05
C GLU A 203 -13.44 -28.09 -20.19
N LEU A 204 -13.81 -27.26 -21.17
CA LEU A 204 -15.20 -26.87 -21.42
C LEU A 204 -15.97 -28.00 -22.09
N LEU A 205 -15.41 -28.61 -23.14
CA LEU A 205 -16.05 -29.70 -23.90
C LEU A 205 -16.29 -30.94 -23.04
N ALA A 206 -15.35 -31.27 -22.14
CA ALA A 206 -15.53 -32.40 -21.22
C ALA A 206 -16.75 -32.22 -20.28
N VAL A 207 -17.02 -30.99 -19.83
CA VAL A 207 -18.21 -30.71 -19.02
C VAL A 207 -19.46 -30.76 -19.87
N LEU A 208 -19.45 -30.11 -21.04
CA LEU A 208 -20.62 -30.06 -21.94
C LEU A 208 -21.00 -31.43 -22.50
N GLY A 209 -20.06 -32.35 -22.67
CA GLY A 209 -20.33 -33.70 -23.20
C GLY A 209 -21.24 -34.57 -22.35
N THR A 210 -21.51 -34.16 -21.10
CA THR A 210 -22.47 -34.85 -20.21
C THR A 210 -23.83 -34.13 -20.13
N ALA A 211 -24.03 -33.07 -20.92
CA ALA A 211 -25.30 -32.37 -21.04
C ALA A 211 -26.34 -33.23 -21.81
N PRO A 212 -27.65 -33.05 -21.54
CA PRO A 212 -28.69 -33.70 -22.32
C PRO A 212 -28.72 -33.21 -23.78
N SER A 213 -29.30 -34.00 -24.68
CA SER A 213 -29.53 -33.60 -26.07
C SER A 213 -30.36 -32.30 -26.13
N GLY A 214 -29.88 -31.30 -26.86
CA GLY A 214 -30.44 -29.95 -26.93
C GLY A 214 -30.17 -29.06 -25.70
N GLY A 215 -29.35 -29.52 -24.75
CA GLY A 215 -29.05 -28.80 -23.51
C GLY A 215 -28.04 -27.66 -23.66
N VAL A 216 -27.33 -27.58 -24.80
CA VAL A 216 -26.29 -26.57 -25.04
C VAL A 216 -26.57 -25.81 -26.34
N LEU A 217 -26.61 -24.47 -26.25
CA LEU A 217 -26.62 -23.56 -27.39
C LEU A 217 -25.24 -22.92 -27.52
N TRP A 218 -24.60 -23.06 -28.68
CA TRP A 218 -23.30 -22.46 -28.96
C TRP A 218 -23.41 -21.40 -30.05
N CYS A 219 -23.24 -20.14 -29.64
CA CYS A 219 -23.44 -18.95 -30.47
C CYS A 219 -22.15 -18.43 -31.11
N GLY A 220 -22.30 -17.74 -32.24
CA GLY A 220 -21.24 -17.01 -32.93
C GLY A 220 -20.46 -17.83 -33.97
N THR A 221 -19.36 -17.24 -34.43
CA THR A 221 -18.47 -17.80 -35.46
C THR A 221 -17.90 -19.16 -35.09
N GLU A 222 -17.52 -19.93 -36.10
CA GLU A 222 -16.95 -21.26 -35.89
C GLU A 222 -15.65 -21.22 -35.05
N PRO A 223 -15.61 -21.91 -33.90
CA PRO A 223 -14.45 -21.90 -33.02
C PRO A 223 -13.24 -22.61 -33.65
N ALA A 224 -12.07 -21.99 -33.56
CA ALA A 224 -10.82 -22.57 -34.03
C ALA A 224 -10.23 -23.53 -32.99
N PHE A 225 -10.67 -24.79 -33.03
CA PHE A 225 -10.11 -25.87 -32.20
C PHE A 225 -8.85 -26.51 -32.80
N ALA A 226 -8.02 -27.10 -31.93
CA ALA A 226 -7.01 -28.09 -32.32
C ALA A 226 -7.70 -29.35 -32.87
N GLU A 227 -6.97 -30.19 -33.63
CA GLU A 227 -7.56 -31.38 -34.30
C GLU A 227 -8.37 -32.26 -33.34
N ASP A 228 -7.79 -32.66 -32.20
CA ASP A 228 -8.45 -33.52 -31.22
C ASP A 228 -9.72 -32.89 -30.60
N ASP A 229 -9.68 -31.59 -30.26
CA ASP A 229 -10.82 -30.87 -29.69
C ASP A 229 -11.94 -30.64 -30.72
N ARG A 230 -11.57 -30.51 -32.00
CA ARG A 230 -12.52 -30.35 -33.11
C ARG A 230 -13.36 -31.61 -33.29
N ASP A 231 -12.72 -32.77 -33.30
CA ASP A 231 -13.41 -34.06 -33.43
C ASP A 231 -14.43 -34.26 -32.30
N ILE A 232 -14.06 -33.91 -31.07
CA ILE A 232 -14.97 -33.97 -29.91
C ILE A 232 -16.15 -33.01 -30.10
N PHE A 233 -15.90 -31.77 -30.52
CA PHE A 233 -16.95 -30.79 -30.74
C PHE A 233 -17.93 -31.19 -31.86
N GLU A 234 -17.42 -31.67 -32.99
CA GLU A 234 -18.23 -32.16 -34.11
C GLU A 234 -19.07 -33.37 -33.70
N GLN A 235 -18.51 -34.27 -32.88
CA GLN A 235 -19.26 -35.39 -32.31
C GLN A 235 -20.41 -34.90 -31.40
N LEU A 236 -20.18 -33.93 -30.52
CA LEU A 236 -21.23 -33.37 -29.65
C LEU A 236 -22.34 -32.64 -30.43
N VAL A 237 -22.01 -32.06 -31.58
CA VAL A 237 -23.00 -31.49 -32.51
C VAL A 237 -23.78 -32.60 -33.21
N SER A 238 -23.10 -33.66 -33.69
CA SER A 238 -23.75 -34.83 -34.31
C SER A 238 -24.68 -35.57 -33.34
N ASP A 239 -24.28 -35.70 -32.08
CA ASP A 239 -25.08 -36.32 -31.01
C ASP A 239 -26.26 -35.42 -30.58
N GLY A 240 -26.36 -34.22 -31.15
CA GLY A 240 -27.43 -33.25 -30.88
C GLY A 240 -27.36 -32.64 -29.48
N ILE A 241 -26.22 -32.75 -28.78
CA ILE A 241 -26.01 -32.13 -27.47
C ILE A 241 -25.79 -30.62 -27.64
N ILE A 242 -24.94 -30.24 -28.60
CA ILE A 242 -24.67 -28.85 -28.96
C ILE A 242 -25.51 -28.47 -30.19
N ILE A 243 -26.36 -27.46 -30.02
CA ILE A 243 -27.04 -26.78 -31.11
C ILE A 243 -26.21 -25.55 -31.49
N ARG A 244 -25.80 -25.46 -32.75
CA ARG A 244 -25.03 -24.33 -33.28
C ARG A 244 -25.94 -23.27 -33.88
N ASP A 245 -25.62 -22.01 -33.58
CA ASP A 245 -26.17 -20.83 -34.22
C ASP A 245 -25.01 -19.88 -34.57
N ASP A 246 -24.98 -19.37 -35.79
CA ASP A 246 -23.93 -18.49 -36.31
C ASP A 246 -24.05 -17.06 -35.79
N ARG A 247 -25.25 -16.68 -35.32
CA ARG A 247 -25.52 -15.40 -34.65
C ARG A 247 -24.95 -15.40 -33.23
N THR A 248 -24.58 -14.22 -32.73
CA THR A 248 -24.15 -14.05 -31.34
C THR A 248 -25.35 -14.18 -30.39
N PHE A 249 -25.09 -14.52 -29.13
CA PHE A 249 -26.17 -14.62 -28.14
C PHE A 249 -26.96 -13.31 -28.01
N ALA A 250 -26.28 -12.17 -28.16
CA ALA A 250 -26.90 -10.86 -28.16
C ALA A 250 -27.88 -10.61 -29.33
N GLN A 251 -27.55 -11.11 -30.52
CA GLN A 251 -28.42 -11.00 -31.71
C GLN A 251 -29.71 -11.79 -31.50
N ILE A 252 -29.58 -13.05 -31.06
CA ILE A 252 -30.74 -13.91 -30.75
C ILE A 252 -31.58 -13.29 -29.62
N ALA A 253 -30.95 -12.75 -28.58
CA ALA A 253 -31.63 -12.07 -27.48
C ALA A 253 -32.43 -10.84 -27.95
N SER A 254 -31.90 -10.09 -28.90
CA SER A 254 -32.53 -8.89 -29.45
C SER A 254 -33.73 -9.24 -30.34
N GLU A 255 -33.63 -10.31 -31.13
CA GLU A 255 -34.72 -10.80 -31.99
C GLU A 255 -35.87 -11.42 -31.18
N LEU A 256 -35.56 -12.17 -30.12
CA LEU A 256 -36.56 -12.70 -29.19
C LEU A 256 -37.40 -11.59 -28.56
N ARG A 257 -36.79 -10.46 -28.23
CA ARG A 257 -37.50 -9.27 -27.69
C ARG A 257 -38.34 -8.57 -28.73
N ALA A 258 -37.86 -8.49 -29.98
CA ALA A 258 -38.61 -7.88 -31.06
C ALA A 258 -39.85 -8.71 -31.43
N GLY A 259 -39.82 -10.03 -31.21
CA GLY A 259 -40.87 -10.97 -31.58
C GLY A 259 -41.75 -11.51 -30.44
N THR A 260 -41.77 -10.90 -29.25
CA THR A 260 -42.67 -11.31 -28.15
C THR A 260 -43.50 -10.12 -27.65
N GLU A 261 -44.81 -10.11 -27.91
CA GLU A 261 -45.75 -9.12 -27.36
C GLU A 261 -46.19 -9.43 -25.91
N ASP A 262 -45.90 -10.62 -25.35
CA ASP A 262 -46.58 -11.03 -24.09
C ASP A 262 -45.83 -12.05 -23.19
N ALA A 263 -44.50 -11.98 -23.07
CA ALA A 263 -43.77 -12.77 -22.05
C ALA A 263 -43.73 -12.04 -20.71
N SER A 264 -44.83 -12.13 -19.97
CA SER A 264 -45.02 -11.50 -18.67
C SER A 264 -44.52 -12.36 -17.49
N THR A 265 -43.94 -11.64 -16.50
CA THR A 265 -43.77 -11.95 -15.06
C THR A 265 -42.50 -12.75 -14.64
N PRO A 266 -41.89 -12.51 -13.44
CA PRO A 266 -42.54 -12.37 -12.13
C PRO A 266 -42.30 -11.05 -11.37
N ASN A 267 -43.35 -10.64 -10.66
CA ASN A 267 -43.42 -9.56 -9.67
C ASN A 267 -42.74 -10.01 -8.35
N TRP A 268 -41.77 -9.25 -7.84
CA TRP A 268 -41.01 -9.58 -6.63
C TRP A 268 -40.80 -8.35 -5.74
N ASP A 269 -41.86 -7.82 -5.11
CA ASP A 269 -41.79 -6.60 -4.28
C ASP A 269 -41.07 -5.46 -5.04
N ASP A 270 -41.64 -5.21 -6.22
CA ASP A 270 -41.37 -4.20 -7.25
C ASP A 270 -40.06 -3.39 -7.16
N PRO A 271 -38.92 -3.99 -7.56
CA PRO A 271 -37.69 -3.26 -7.82
C PRO A 271 -37.75 -2.35 -9.05
N ASP A 272 -38.90 -2.11 -9.66
CA ASP A 272 -39.09 -1.18 -10.78
C ASP A 272 -40.22 -0.17 -10.54
N LEU A 273 -40.83 -0.14 -9.35
CA LEU A 273 -41.88 0.80 -9.00
C LEU A 273 -41.32 2.00 -8.24
N VAL A 274 -41.65 3.19 -8.72
CA VAL A 274 -41.43 4.45 -8.02
C VAL A 274 -42.79 4.99 -7.62
N THR A 275 -43.12 4.89 -6.32
CA THR A 275 -44.32 5.53 -5.77
C THR A 275 -44.09 7.04 -5.60
N LEU A 276 -45.01 7.83 -6.13
CA LEU A 276 -45.00 9.30 -6.22
C LEU A 276 -46.14 9.91 -5.36
N PRO A 277 -46.20 11.25 -5.22
CA PRO A 277 -47.30 11.91 -4.53
C PRO A 277 -48.67 11.49 -5.08
N ASN A 278 -49.68 11.46 -4.20
CA ASN A 278 -51.06 11.03 -4.52
C ASN A 278 -51.18 9.57 -4.99
N SER A 279 -50.25 8.70 -4.55
CA SER A 279 -50.24 7.26 -4.89
C SER A 279 -50.13 6.98 -6.40
N LYS A 280 -49.64 7.94 -7.19
CA LYS A 280 -49.25 7.69 -8.57
C LYS A 280 -48.02 6.79 -8.58
N GLN A 281 -47.96 5.89 -9.55
CA GLN A 281 -46.91 4.88 -9.63
C GLN A 281 -46.27 4.93 -11.01
N LEU A 282 -44.94 4.93 -11.04
CA LEU A 282 -44.17 4.74 -12.27
C LEU A 282 -43.52 3.36 -12.23
N VAL A 283 -43.82 2.52 -13.21
CA VAL A 283 -43.06 1.28 -13.44
C VAL A 283 -41.97 1.58 -14.46
N THR A 284 -40.71 1.50 -14.05
CA THR A 284 -39.57 1.80 -14.92
C THR A 284 -39.30 0.63 -15.86
N SER A 285 -39.31 0.88 -17.18
CA SER A 285 -38.91 -0.16 -18.14
C SER A 285 -37.40 -0.43 -18.08
N PRO A 286 -36.93 -1.64 -18.43
CA PRO A 286 -35.50 -1.97 -18.44
C PRO A 286 -34.66 -0.98 -19.26
N ARG A 287 -35.17 -0.53 -20.42
CA ARG A 287 -34.50 0.47 -21.27
C ARG A 287 -34.41 1.84 -20.60
N LEU A 288 -35.47 2.27 -19.91
CA LEU A 288 -35.46 3.52 -19.15
C LEU A 288 -34.44 3.44 -18.02
N ARG A 289 -34.43 2.31 -17.32
CA ARG A 289 -33.55 2.04 -16.19
C ARG A 289 -32.09 1.96 -16.62
N LEU A 290 -31.74 1.23 -17.69
CA LEU A 290 -30.38 1.17 -18.22
C LEU A 290 -29.86 2.55 -18.62
N THR A 291 -30.65 3.31 -19.39
CA THR A 291 -30.26 4.66 -19.84
C THR A 291 -30.03 5.59 -18.64
N THR A 292 -30.93 5.57 -17.65
CA THR A 292 -30.83 6.47 -16.49
C THR A 292 -29.79 6.00 -15.47
N GLN A 293 -29.70 4.70 -15.18
CA GLN A 293 -28.71 4.12 -14.24
C GLN A 293 -27.27 4.18 -14.75
N ALA A 294 -27.05 4.34 -16.07
CA ALA A 294 -25.74 4.69 -16.59
C ALA A 294 -25.21 6.03 -16.04
N SER A 295 -26.10 6.92 -15.57
CA SER A 295 -25.75 8.25 -15.06
C SER A 295 -26.16 8.48 -13.59
N ALA A 296 -27.25 7.89 -13.12
CA ALA A 296 -27.74 8.03 -11.75
C ALA A 296 -28.63 6.83 -11.32
N LEU A 297 -28.41 6.33 -10.11
CA LEU A 297 -29.23 5.28 -9.52
C LEU A 297 -30.67 5.78 -9.29
N ILE A 298 -31.66 5.06 -9.83
CA ILE A 298 -33.07 5.28 -9.53
C ILE A 298 -33.36 4.72 -8.13
N LEU A 299 -33.90 5.54 -7.22
CA LEU A 299 -34.38 5.05 -5.93
C LEU A 299 -35.84 4.56 -6.02
N ASP A 300 -35.99 3.28 -6.31
CA ASP A 300 -37.28 2.57 -6.32
C ASP A 300 -37.76 2.19 -4.89
N ASP A 301 -38.98 1.65 -4.82
CA ASP A 301 -39.66 1.29 -3.57
C ASP A 301 -38.96 0.15 -2.81
N SER A 302 -38.15 -0.67 -3.50
CA SER A 302 -37.39 -1.76 -2.87
C SER A 302 -36.37 -1.26 -1.85
N ILE A 303 -35.89 -0.01 -1.98
CA ILE A 303 -34.94 0.61 -1.04
C ILE A 303 -35.62 1.00 0.27
N THR A 304 -36.91 1.33 0.24
CA THR A 304 -37.73 1.66 1.42
C THR A 304 -38.44 0.46 2.02
N GLY A 305 -38.39 -0.70 1.35
CA GLY A 305 -39.01 -1.95 1.78
C GLY A 305 -38.48 -2.52 3.10
N PHE A 306 -38.98 -3.70 3.48
CA PHE A 306 -38.65 -4.37 4.74
C PHE A 306 -37.14 -4.56 4.90
N LEU A 307 -36.59 -4.11 6.03
CA LEU A 307 -35.18 -4.23 6.36
C LEU A 307 -34.99 -5.32 7.42
N PRO A 308 -34.44 -6.50 7.09
CA PRO A 308 -34.34 -7.60 8.04
C PRO A 308 -33.42 -7.25 9.23
N PRO A 309 -33.78 -7.66 10.46
CA PRO A 309 -32.93 -7.46 11.63
C PRO A 309 -31.65 -8.28 11.52
N LEU A 310 -30.50 -7.68 11.87
CA LEU A 310 -29.22 -8.37 11.91
C LEU A 310 -28.96 -8.94 13.31
N GLN A 311 -28.36 -10.13 13.37
CA GLN A 311 -27.79 -10.67 14.61
C GLN A 311 -26.59 -9.81 15.06
N SER A 312 -26.23 -9.86 16.35
CA SER A 312 -25.24 -8.96 16.95
C SER A 312 -23.86 -8.99 16.26
N GLU A 313 -23.36 -10.18 15.89
CA GLU A 313 -22.06 -10.33 15.20
C GLU A 313 -22.10 -9.77 13.77
N LEU A 314 -23.18 -10.05 13.03
CA LEU A 314 -23.41 -9.52 11.68
C LEU A 314 -23.62 -8.00 11.70
N ALA A 315 -24.21 -7.45 12.76
CA ALA A 315 -24.39 -6.02 12.93
C ALA A 315 -23.06 -5.27 13.12
N GLN A 316 -22.10 -5.87 13.84
CA GLN A 316 -20.74 -5.32 13.99
C GLN A 316 -20.02 -5.30 12.64
N SER A 317 -20.03 -6.43 11.91
CA SER A 317 -19.41 -6.52 10.58
C SER A 317 -20.05 -5.56 9.58
N ALA A 318 -21.38 -5.42 9.59
CA ALA A 318 -22.09 -4.48 8.72
C ALA A 318 -21.78 -3.01 9.08
N PHE A 319 -21.61 -2.69 10.36
CA PHE A 319 -21.18 -1.36 10.82
C PHE A 319 -19.76 -1.02 10.35
N GLU A 320 -18.82 -1.96 10.48
CA GLU A 320 -17.45 -1.81 9.97
C GLU A 320 -17.42 -1.67 8.44
N SER A 321 -18.25 -2.44 7.72
CA SER A 321 -18.38 -2.38 6.26
C SER A 321 -18.98 -1.06 5.78
N PHE A 322 -19.96 -0.51 6.50
CA PHE A 322 -20.58 0.79 6.20
C PHE A 322 -19.59 1.97 6.31
N HIS A 323 -18.74 1.95 7.35
CA HIS A 323 -17.66 2.94 7.51
C HIS A 323 -16.41 2.59 6.69
N GLY A 324 -16.34 1.38 6.12
CA GLY A 324 -15.37 0.97 5.10
C GLY A 324 -15.68 1.55 3.72
N ILE A 325 -15.04 1.05 2.65
CA ILE A 325 -15.45 1.41 1.28
C ILE A 325 -16.74 0.65 0.97
N PRO A 326 -17.91 1.31 0.90
CA PRO A 326 -19.15 0.62 0.61
C PRO A 326 -19.11 0.18 -0.85
N SER A 327 -19.47 -1.08 -1.11
CA SER A 327 -19.47 -1.67 -2.45
C SER A 327 -20.52 -1.03 -3.39
N ASN A 328 -21.57 -0.38 -2.85
CA ASN A 328 -22.59 0.35 -3.63
C ASN A 328 -23.39 1.40 -2.79
N VAL A 329 -24.14 2.28 -3.46
CA VAL A 329 -24.98 3.33 -2.82
C VAL A 329 -26.07 2.75 -1.93
N ARG A 330 -26.61 1.58 -2.30
CA ARG A 330 -27.66 0.88 -1.56
C ARG A 330 -27.21 0.47 -0.16
N ALA A 331 -26.01 -0.07 -0.02
CA ALA A 331 -25.40 -0.40 1.27
C ALA A 331 -25.25 0.84 2.17
N ARG A 332 -24.93 2.00 1.58
CA ARG A 332 -24.90 3.27 2.32
C ARG A 332 -26.29 3.68 2.81
N LEU A 333 -27.29 3.61 1.94
CA LEU A 333 -28.69 3.93 2.29
C LEU A 333 -29.20 2.98 3.39
N GLU A 334 -28.91 1.69 3.30
CA GLU A 334 -29.25 0.72 4.34
C GLU A 334 -28.54 1.01 5.67
N GLY A 335 -27.24 1.33 5.65
CA GLY A 335 -26.51 1.69 6.87
C GLY A 335 -27.07 2.94 7.56
N VAL A 336 -27.53 3.93 6.79
CA VAL A 336 -28.28 5.08 7.33
C VAL A 336 -29.59 4.63 7.97
N ARG A 337 -30.36 3.75 7.31
CA ARG A 337 -31.61 3.19 7.88
C ARG A 337 -31.37 2.37 9.15
N ARG A 338 -30.21 1.71 9.29
CA ARG A 338 -29.81 0.93 10.47
C ARG A 338 -29.27 1.79 11.62
N GLY A 339 -29.09 3.10 11.41
CA GLY A 339 -28.58 4.03 12.42
C GLY A 339 -27.08 3.86 12.68
N PHE A 340 -26.29 3.53 11.64
CA PHE A 340 -24.82 3.41 11.74
C PHE A 340 -24.10 4.76 11.73
N ALA A 341 -24.83 5.88 11.61
CA ALA A 341 -24.30 7.24 11.64
C ALA A 341 -25.21 8.17 12.46
N ILE A 342 -24.63 9.22 13.03
CA ILE A 342 -25.37 10.25 13.76
C ILE A 342 -26.10 11.21 12.81
N ASP A 343 -27.19 11.80 13.30
CA ASP A 343 -27.90 12.89 12.63
C ASP A 343 -27.32 14.22 13.08
N ARG A 344 -26.92 15.04 12.11
CA ARG A 344 -26.30 16.35 12.35
C ARG A 344 -27.30 17.50 12.28
N ASP A 345 -27.03 18.58 13.01
CA ASP A 345 -28.00 19.68 13.17
C ASP A 345 -28.22 20.49 11.89
N PHE A 346 -27.17 20.67 11.06
CA PHE A 346 -27.31 21.30 9.75
C PHE A 346 -28.26 20.54 8.81
N GLU A 347 -28.46 19.23 9.03
CA GLU A 347 -29.35 18.42 8.20
C GLU A 347 -30.81 18.86 8.35
N LYS A 348 -31.20 19.42 9.49
CA LYS A 348 -32.55 19.99 9.68
C LYS A 348 -32.79 21.16 8.72
N GLN A 349 -31.80 22.04 8.58
CA GLN A 349 -31.84 23.16 7.63
C GLN A 349 -31.88 22.64 6.19
N LEU A 350 -31.04 21.66 5.85
CA LEU A 350 -31.03 21.02 4.53
C LEU A 350 -32.40 20.44 4.17
N GLN A 351 -33.02 19.69 5.09
CA GLN A 351 -34.34 19.08 4.88
C GLN A 351 -35.44 20.13 4.70
N SER A 352 -35.45 21.18 5.52
CA SER A 352 -36.42 22.26 5.40
C SER A 352 -36.34 22.94 4.03
N ARG A 353 -35.12 23.28 3.60
CA ARG A 353 -34.87 23.94 2.31
C ARG A 353 -35.19 23.04 1.11
N LEU A 354 -34.85 21.76 1.21
CA LEU A 354 -35.15 20.75 0.19
C LEU A 354 -36.66 20.56 0.00
N LYS A 355 -37.43 20.47 1.09
CA LYS A 355 -38.90 20.39 1.03
C LYS A 355 -39.52 21.63 0.39
N GLN A 356 -39.00 22.81 0.68
CA GLN A 356 -39.43 24.05 0.05
C GLN A 356 -39.12 24.03 -1.47
N ALA A 357 -37.91 23.62 -1.84
CA ALA A 357 -37.48 23.54 -3.24
C ALA A 357 -38.32 22.54 -4.05
N LEU A 358 -38.64 21.37 -3.51
CA LEU A 358 -39.49 20.38 -4.19
C LEU A 358 -40.92 20.89 -4.44
N ARG A 359 -41.49 21.64 -3.48
CA ARG A 359 -42.83 22.26 -3.64
C ARG A 359 -42.82 23.43 -4.62
N GLN A 360 -41.73 24.20 -4.66
CA GLN A 360 -41.61 25.43 -5.44
C GLN A 360 -40.47 25.34 -6.49
N HIS A 361 -40.33 24.20 -7.16
CA HIS A 361 -39.19 23.93 -8.05
C HIS A 361 -38.95 25.03 -9.09
N HIS A 362 -40.01 25.62 -9.65
CA HIS A 362 -39.95 26.70 -10.64
C HIS A 362 -39.37 28.03 -10.12
N ARG A 363 -39.33 28.25 -8.79
CA ARG A 363 -38.79 29.47 -8.17
C ARG A 363 -37.32 29.38 -7.82
N GLU A 364 -36.75 28.18 -7.83
CA GLU A 364 -35.34 27.98 -7.51
C GLU A 364 -34.48 28.55 -8.63
N SER A 365 -33.61 29.52 -8.33
CA SER A 365 -32.71 30.11 -9.34
C SER A 365 -31.51 29.22 -9.67
N GLY A 366 -31.25 28.17 -8.89
CA GLY A 366 -30.12 27.27 -9.08
C GLY A 366 -30.21 26.03 -8.18
N ALA A 367 -29.21 25.16 -8.25
CA ALA A 367 -29.13 23.95 -7.44
C ALA A 367 -28.91 24.25 -5.95
N LEU A 368 -29.39 23.36 -5.09
CA LEU A 368 -29.05 23.35 -3.66
C LEU A 368 -27.67 22.75 -3.48
N ILE A 369 -26.81 23.40 -2.71
CA ILE A 369 -25.41 23.02 -2.56
C ILE A 369 -25.09 22.77 -1.10
N LEU A 370 -24.72 21.52 -0.78
CA LEU A 370 -24.16 21.14 0.51
C LEU A 370 -22.63 21.22 0.44
N HIS A 371 -22.02 22.17 1.14
CA HIS A 371 -20.57 22.39 1.09
C HIS A 371 -19.88 22.20 2.43
N GLY A 372 -18.63 21.74 2.41
CA GLY A 372 -17.83 21.54 3.63
C GLY A 372 -16.63 20.64 3.39
N GLN A 373 -15.82 20.42 4.42
CA GLN A 373 -14.59 19.61 4.33
C GLN A 373 -14.85 18.12 4.08
N SER A 374 -13.83 17.38 3.64
CA SER A 374 -13.84 15.92 3.66
C SER A 374 -14.05 15.41 5.09
N GLY A 375 -14.86 14.36 5.25
CA GLY A 375 -15.12 13.75 6.57
C GLY A 375 -16.14 14.46 7.48
N THR A 376 -16.83 15.51 7.03
CA THR A 376 -17.87 16.19 7.85
C THR A 376 -19.26 15.53 7.82
N GLY A 377 -19.41 14.43 7.07
CA GLY A 377 -20.67 13.69 6.95
C GLY A 377 -21.57 14.09 5.77
N LYS A 378 -21.07 14.88 4.80
CA LYS A 378 -21.87 15.33 3.64
C LYS A 378 -22.55 14.20 2.86
N SER A 379 -21.81 13.16 2.51
CA SER A 379 -22.34 12.01 1.75
C SER A 379 -23.39 11.21 2.54
N ILE A 380 -23.27 11.19 3.88
CA ILE A 380 -24.27 10.58 4.77
C ILE A 380 -25.54 11.45 4.80
N ALA A 381 -25.39 12.77 4.93
CA ALA A 381 -26.50 13.72 4.88
C ALA A 381 -27.26 13.66 3.54
N LEU A 382 -26.55 13.52 2.41
CA LEU A 382 -27.16 13.30 1.09
C LEU A 382 -27.98 12.01 1.04
N ALA A 383 -27.43 10.90 1.52
CA ALA A 383 -28.12 9.61 1.58
C ALA A 383 -29.38 9.70 2.45
N ARG A 384 -29.29 10.37 3.60
CA ARG A 384 -30.44 10.59 4.49
C ARG A 384 -31.50 11.51 3.86
N ALA A 385 -31.09 12.55 3.14
CA ALA A 385 -31.97 13.41 2.37
C ALA A 385 -32.74 12.66 1.28
N ALA A 386 -32.05 11.85 0.49
CA ALA A 386 -32.67 11.00 -0.53
C ALA A 386 -33.69 10.02 0.08
N LEU A 387 -33.32 9.35 1.18
CA LEU A 387 -34.19 8.39 1.87
C LEU A 387 -35.46 9.05 2.42
N GLN A 388 -35.33 10.22 3.04
CA GLN A 388 -36.47 10.91 3.62
C GLN A 388 -37.49 11.32 2.54
N VAL A 389 -37.01 11.84 1.40
CA VAL A 389 -37.88 12.19 0.26
C VAL A 389 -38.61 10.96 -0.30
N ARG A 390 -37.95 9.80 -0.33
CA ARG A 390 -38.58 8.54 -0.76
C ARG A 390 -39.59 8.01 0.27
N LEU A 391 -39.24 7.97 1.56
CA LEU A 391 -40.15 7.53 2.63
C LEU A 391 -41.42 8.37 2.72
N GLU A 392 -41.31 9.67 2.44
CA GLU A 392 -42.47 10.59 2.39
C GLU A 392 -43.22 10.55 1.05
N ASN A 393 -42.78 9.75 0.07
CA ASN A 393 -43.26 9.72 -1.32
C ASN A 393 -43.37 11.13 -1.95
N ALA A 394 -42.48 12.04 -1.56
CA ALA A 394 -42.60 13.46 -1.92
C ALA A 394 -42.16 13.76 -3.36
N ALA A 395 -41.23 12.97 -3.90
CA ALA A 395 -40.69 13.11 -5.25
C ALA A 395 -40.06 11.78 -5.72
N ALA A 396 -39.86 11.66 -7.04
CA ALA A 396 -38.92 10.67 -7.58
C ALA A 396 -37.50 11.07 -7.21
N VAL A 397 -36.59 10.11 -6.97
CA VAL A 397 -35.21 10.42 -6.60
C VAL A 397 -34.21 9.66 -7.47
N LEU A 398 -33.27 10.41 -8.03
CA LEU A 398 -32.09 9.90 -8.73
C LEU A 398 -30.85 10.20 -7.87
N PHE A 399 -29.92 9.24 -7.75
CA PHE A 399 -28.71 9.38 -6.92
C PHE A 399 -27.45 9.07 -7.73
N ALA A 400 -26.60 10.07 -7.92
CA ALA A 400 -25.35 9.95 -8.67
C ALA A 400 -24.13 10.06 -7.73
N THR A 401 -23.19 9.11 -7.80
CA THR A 401 -22.00 9.05 -6.93
C THR A 401 -20.67 9.20 -7.65
N GLU A 402 -20.61 8.91 -8.95
CA GLU A 402 -19.34 8.82 -9.67
C GLU A 402 -19.08 10.03 -10.55
N ARG A 403 -20.13 10.52 -11.21
CA ARG A 403 -20.07 11.65 -12.15
C ARG A 403 -21.35 12.48 -12.09
N LEU A 404 -21.26 13.71 -12.58
CA LEU A 404 -22.44 14.53 -12.85
C LEU A 404 -23.29 13.83 -13.93
N PRO A 405 -24.59 13.62 -13.72
CA PRO A 405 -25.45 13.00 -14.73
C PRO A 405 -25.46 13.79 -16.03
N ASN A 406 -25.42 13.09 -17.17
CA ASN A 406 -25.69 13.73 -18.44
C ASN A 406 -27.20 13.98 -18.57
N ALA A 407 -27.58 15.17 -19.01
CA ALA A 407 -28.98 15.55 -19.21
C ALA A 407 -29.72 14.58 -20.15
N ALA A 408 -29.04 14.06 -21.18
CA ALA A 408 -29.64 13.11 -22.12
C ALA A 408 -30.04 11.78 -21.45
N ASP A 409 -29.20 11.27 -20.56
CA ASP A 409 -29.35 9.94 -19.93
C ASP A 409 -30.53 9.91 -18.95
N VAL A 410 -30.81 11.04 -18.29
CA VAL A 410 -31.90 11.17 -17.32
C VAL A 410 -33.20 11.73 -17.94
N SER A 411 -33.13 12.34 -19.13
CA SER A 411 -34.27 13.04 -19.74
C SER A 411 -35.47 12.12 -20.00
N ALA A 412 -35.24 10.88 -20.43
CA ALA A 412 -36.32 9.92 -20.66
C ALA A 412 -37.08 9.59 -19.37
N PHE A 413 -36.38 9.43 -18.25
CA PHE A 413 -37.00 9.18 -16.93
C PHE A 413 -37.76 10.41 -16.45
N LEU A 414 -37.15 11.59 -16.56
CA LEU A 414 -37.80 12.85 -16.20
C LEU A 414 -39.09 13.07 -16.99
N ALA A 415 -39.09 12.79 -18.29
CA ALA A 415 -40.29 12.91 -19.13
C ALA A 415 -41.45 12.03 -18.65
N GLN A 416 -41.17 10.79 -18.18
CA GLN A 416 -42.22 9.92 -17.64
C GLN A 416 -42.74 10.42 -16.29
N ILE A 417 -41.87 10.97 -15.45
CA ILE A 417 -42.28 11.59 -14.18
C ILE A 417 -43.12 12.86 -14.40
N ASP A 418 -42.75 13.67 -15.41
CA ASP A 418 -43.48 14.89 -15.76
C ASP A 418 -44.90 14.58 -16.26
N GLN A 419 -45.09 13.49 -17.01
CA GLN A 419 -46.41 12.99 -17.41
C GLN A 419 -47.30 12.63 -16.20
N LEU A 420 -46.69 12.18 -15.11
CA LEU A 420 -47.36 11.90 -13.84
C LEU A 420 -47.50 13.14 -12.96
N GLU A 421 -47.12 14.33 -13.47
CA GLU A 421 -47.17 15.63 -12.80
C GLU A 421 -46.35 15.71 -11.50
N ALA A 422 -45.38 14.82 -11.32
CA ALA A 422 -44.53 14.79 -10.13
C ALA A 422 -43.21 15.54 -10.37
N THR A 423 -42.47 15.80 -9.29
CA THR A 423 -41.13 16.43 -9.34
C THR A 423 -40.06 15.35 -9.13
N THR A 424 -38.88 15.55 -9.73
CA THR A 424 -37.71 14.69 -9.51
C THR A 424 -36.63 15.42 -8.71
N LEU A 425 -36.08 14.77 -7.70
CA LEU A 425 -34.87 15.16 -7.00
C LEU A 425 -33.67 14.42 -7.59
N ILE A 426 -32.65 15.15 -8.02
CA ILE A 426 -31.36 14.57 -8.41
C ILE A 426 -30.34 14.90 -7.31
N VAL A 427 -29.88 13.87 -6.61
CA VAL A 427 -28.83 13.96 -5.60
C VAL A 427 -27.50 13.60 -6.27
N VAL A 428 -26.51 14.50 -6.17
CA VAL A 428 -25.20 14.31 -6.78
C VAL A 428 -24.12 14.36 -5.70
N ASP A 429 -23.64 13.18 -5.30
CA ASP A 429 -22.53 12.97 -4.34
C ASP A 429 -21.17 12.98 -5.06
N VAL A 430 -20.94 14.02 -5.87
CA VAL A 430 -19.69 14.28 -6.58
C VAL A 430 -19.28 15.71 -6.27
N HIS A 431 -18.07 15.91 -5.77
CA HIS A 431 -17.59 17.24 -5.38
C HIS A 431 -17.27 18.06 -6.63
N LEU A 432 -18.13 19.02 -6.97
CA LEU A 432 -17.99 19.89 -8.14
C LEU A 432 -18.24 21.36 -7.77
N ALA A 433 -17.88 22.28 -8.67
CA ALA A 433 -18.22 23.69 -8.55
C ALA A 433 -19.75 23.89 -8.67
N PRO A 434 -20.37 24.81 -7.89
CA PRO A 434 -21.80 25.11 -7.95
C PRO A 434 -22.36 25.33 -9.36
N THR A 435 -21.58 26.02 -10.21
CA THR A 435 -21.95 26.35 -11.59
C THR A 435 -22.27 25.12 -12.44
N ARG A 436 -21.58 23.99 -12.21
CA ARG A 436 -21.82 22.75 -12.96
C ARG A 436 -23.18 22.14 -12.65
N PHE A 437 -23.64 22.27 -11.41
CA PHE A 437 -24.98 21.83 -11.02
C PHE A 437 -26.05 22.77 -11.58
N ASP A 438 -25.77 24.08 -11.59
CA ASP A 438 -26.64 25.09 -12.18
C ASP A 438 -26.79 24.86 -13.71
N GLU A 439 -25.69 24.58 -14.43
CA GLU A 439 -25.70 24.22 -15.87
C GLU A 439 -26.58 23.00 -16.15
N LEU A 440 -26.47 21.94 -15.34
CA LEU A 440 -27.33 20.75 -15.47
C LEU A 440 -28.80 21.09 -15.19
N LEU A 441 -29.06 21.89 -14.16
CA LEU A 441 -30.42 22.31 -13.81
C LEU A 441 -31.07 23.11 -14.94
N GLU A 442 -30.34 24.06 -15.51
CA GLU A 442 -30.78 24.85 -16.66
C GLU A 442 -31.04 23.98 -17.89
N ALA A 443 -30.12 23.06 -18.20
CA ALA A 443 -30.28 22.14 -19.32
C ALA A 443 -31.56 21.29 -19.20
N LEU A 444 -31.83 20.75 -18.02
CA LEU A 444 -33.03 19.94 -17.77
C LEU A 444 -34.31 20.78 -17.82
N ARG A 445 -34.29 21.99 -17.26
CA ARG A 445 -35.45 22.91 -17.27
C ARG A 445 -35.75 23.50 -18.62
N SER A 446 -34.74 23.69 -19.48
CA SER A 446 -34.94 24.14 -20.86
C SER A 446 -35.84 23.19 -21.67
N ARG A 447 -35.91 21.92 -21.27
CA ARG A 447 -36.80 20.89 -21.82
C ARG A 447 -38.14 20.74 -21.09
N GLY A 448 -38.41 21.60 -20.11
CA GLY A 448 -39.68 21.61 -19.36
C GLY A 448 -39.74 20.63 -18.18
N HIS A 449 -38.62 20.00 -17.79
CA HIS A 449 -38.60 19.02 -16.70
C HIS A 449 -38.77 19.65 -15.31
N ARG A 450 -39.59 19.03 -14.45
CA ARG A 450 -39.81 19.45 -13.06
C ARG A 450 -38.75 18.86 -12.15
N VAL A 451 -37.61 19.55 -12.01
CA VAL A 451 -36.42 19.02 -11.32
C VAL A 451 -35.83 19.98 -10.27
N VAL A 452 -35.31 19.38 -9.19
CA VAL A 452 -34.48 20.00 -8.16
C VAL A 452 -33.17 19.21 -8.07
N ILE A 453 -32.04 19.90 -8.00
CA ILE A 453 -30.71 19.27 -7.83
C ILE A 453 -30.16 19.58 -6.44
N LEU A 454 -29.66 18.56 -5.77
CA LEU A 454 -28.90 18.65 -4.53
C LEU A 454 -27.48 18.15 -4.79
N GLY A 455 -26.51 19.05 -4.87
CA GLY A 455 -25.10 18.75 -5.12
C GLY A 455 -24.24 18.91 -3.87
N VAL A 456 -23.07 18.27 -3.87
CA VAL A 456 -22.01 18.54 -2.88
C VAL A 456 -20.82 19.29 -3.47
N SER A 457 -20.22 20.14 -2.65
CA SER A 457 -18.97 20.82 -2.98
C SER A 457 -18.00 20.79 -1.81
N TYR A 458 -16.73 21.07 -2.09
CA TYR A 458 -15.79 21.44 -1.03
C TYR A 458 -16.18 22.80 -0.45
N ARG A 459 -15.58 23.20 0.68
CA ARG A 459 -16.02 24.40 1.40
C ARG A 459 -15.99 25.63 0.48
N ILE A 460 -17.13 26.31 0.37
CA ILE A 460 -17.31 27.55 -0.38
C ILE A 460 -17.18 28.72 0.59
N GLU A 461 -16.60 29.82 0.13
CA GLU A 461 -16.38 31.02 0.94
C GLU A 461 -17.67 31.73 1.36
N ASP A 462 -17.66 32.29 2.57
CA ASP A 462 -18.77 33.06 3.13
C ASP A 462 -19.15 34.28 2.26
N GLN A 463 -18.22 34.83 1.49
CA GLN A 463 -18.51 35.95 0.59
C GLN A 463 -19.40 35.53 -0.59
N VAL A 464 -19.22 34.30 -1.09
CA VAL A 464 -19.98 33.73 -2.20
C VAL A 464 -21.35 33.20 -1.73
N THR A 465 -21.44 32.75 -0.48
CA THR A 465 -22.68 32.22 0.10
C THR A 465 -23.58 33.31 0.72
N ARG A 466 -23.04 34.50 1.01
CA ARG A 466 -23.78 35.62 1.61
C ARG A 466 -25.05 35.97 0.82
N GLY A 467 -26.18 35.89 1.52
CA GLY A 467 -27.50 36.28 0.98
C GLY A 467 -28.20 35.21 0.16
N SER A 468 -27.63 34.01 0.00
CA SER A 468 -28.25 32.91 -0.72
C SER A 468 -28.52 31.72 0.20
N ASP A 469 -29.79 31.35 0.33
CA ASP A 469 -30.24 30.24 1.17
C ASP A 469 -30.04 28.86 0.52
N ARG A 470 -29.50 28.82 -0.71
CA ARG A 470 -29.22 27.58 -1.45
C ARG A 470 -27.93 26.88 -1.01
N TYR A 471 -27.03 27.61 -0.35
CA TYR A 471 -25.77 27.08 0.16
C TYR A 471 -25.94 26.70 1.63
N ILE A 472 -25.71 25.43 1.93
CA ILE A 472 -25.81 24.88 3.28
C ILE A 472 -24.43 24.37 3.67
N GLU A 473 -23.88 24.89 4.77
CA GLU A 473 -22.58 24.47 5.28
C GLU A 473 -22.73 23.20 6.14
N ALA A 474 -21.88 22.21 5.90
CA ALA A 474 -21.65 21.07 6.78
C ALA A 474 -20.45 21.39 7.70
N PRO A 475 -20.68 21.87 8.94
CA PRO A 475 -19.63 22.39 9.79
C PRO A 475 -18.66 21.30 10.24
N ARG A 476 -17.40 21.69 10.44
CA ARG A 476 -16.31 20.80 10.89
C ARG A 476 -16.48 20.36 12.35
N ARG A 477 -16.98 21.29 13.17
CA ARG A 477 -17.19 21.10 14.61
C ARG A 477 -18.51 20.41 14.86
N LEU A 478 -18.52 19.55 15.87
CA LEU A 478 -19.74 18.93 16.38
C LEU A 478 -20.34 19.79 17.49
N GLU A 479 -21.65 20.02 17.45
CA GLU A 479 -22.38 20.61 18.58
C GLU A 479 -22.45 19.63 19.76
N GLN A 480 -22.70 20.14 20.98
CA GLN A 480 -22.69 19.31 22.19
C GLN A 480 -23.67 18.12 22.11
N GLY A 481 -24.87 18.34 21.57
CA GLY A 481 -25.84 17.28 21.34
C GLY A 481 -25.41 16.26 20.26
N GLU A 482 -24.63 16.68 19.27
CA GLU A 482 -24.05 15.77 18.26
C GLU A 482 -22.95 14.89 18.86
N GLN A 483 -22.14 15.45 19.78
CA GLN A 483 -21.09 14.71 20.49
C GLN A 483 -21.68 13.61 21.37
N GLU A 484 -22.74 13.89 22.11
CA GLU A 484 -23.43 12.89 22.94
C GLU A 484 -23.97 11.72 22.10
N LYS A 485 -24.55 12.01 20.93
CA LYS A 485 -24.99 10.97 19.97
C LYS A 485 -23.81 10.15 19.44
N LEU A 486 -22.67 10.78 19.18
CA LEU A 486 -21.47 10.09 18.68
C LEU A 486 -20.90 9.14 19.75
N VAL A 487 -20.87 9.57 21.01
CA VAL A 487 -20.43 8.74 22.14
C VAL A 487 -21.39 7.55 22.34
N ALA A 488 -22.69 7.77 22.26
CA ALA A 488 -23.68 6.69 22.34
C ALA A 488 -23.52 5.67 21.19
N LEU A 489 -23.24 6.14 19.98
CA LEU A 489 -22.97 5.29 18.82
C LEU A 489 -21.67 4.48 19.00
N ALA A 490 -20.60 5.12 19.49
CA ALA A 490 -19.33 4.45 19.76
C ALA A 490 -19.47 3.36 20.83
N ALA A 491 -20.22 3.63 21.90
CA ALA A 491 -20.51 2.66 22.96
C ALA A 491 -21.30 1.45 22.43
N ARG A 492 -22.25 1.66 21.51
CA ARG A 492 -23.07 0.59 20.91
C ARG A 492 -22.24 -0.47 20.16
N TYR A 493 -21.08 -0.09 19.61
CA TYR A 493 -20.21 -0.95 18.80
C TYR A 493 -18.83 -1.20 19.43
N ASN A 494 -18.73 -1.08 20.76
CA ASN A 494 -17.53 -1.37 21.57
C ASN A 494 -16.26 -0.58 21.16
N LEU A 495 -16.41 0.67 20.71
CA LEU A 495 -15.27 1.56 20.47
C LEU A 495 -14.84 2.28 21.77
N SER A 496 -13.54 2.55 21.92
CA SER A 496 -12.98 3.14 23.16
C SER A 496 -13.46 4.58 23.41
N ASN A 497 -14.30 4.78 24.43
CA ASN A 497 -14.92 6.08 24.76
C ASN A 497 -13.95 7.16 25.28
N ASN A 498 -12.80 6.76 25.85
CA ASN A 498 -11.87 7.67 26.56
C ASN A 498 -11.17 8.71 25.65
N LEU A 499 -11.38 8.67 24.34
CA LEU A 499 -10.70 9.51 23.35
C LEU A 499 -11.63 10.49 22.62
N LEU A 500 -12.95 10.48 22.89
CA LEU A 500 -13.96 11.24 22.13
C LEU A 500 -14.45 12.53 22.82
N THR A 501 -13.92 12.89 23.98
CA THR A 501 -14.37 14.06 24.77
C THR A 501 -13.74 15.38 24.30
N ASN A 502 -14.61 16.37 24.01
CA ASN A 502 -14.32 17.81 23.87
C ASN A 502 -13.34 18.27 22.78
N GLU A 503 -13.13 17.49 21.72
CA GLU A 503 -12.25 17.90 20.62
C GLU A 503 -13.01 18.44 19.38
N PRO A 504 -12.55 19.55 18.75
CA PRO A 504 -13.19 20.16 17.58
C PRO A 504 -13.34 19.23 16.36
N TYR A 505 -12.60 18.11 16.33
CA TYR A 505 -12.52 17.16 15.22
C TYR A 505 -12.91 15.73 15.61
N ALA A 506 -13.75 15.57 16.64
CA ALA A 506 -14.16 14.27 17.17
C ALA A 506 -14.70 13.30 16.10
N LEU A 507 -15.39 13.80 15.06
CA LEU A 507 -15.91 12.98 13.97
C LEU A 507 -14.79 12.37 13.09
N ALA A 508 -13.76 13.14 12.77
CA ALA A 508 -12.61 12.64 12.00
C ALA A 508 -11.81 11.61 12.82
N ARG A 509 -11.67 11.84 14.13
CA ARG A 509 -11.02 10.91 15.07
C ARG A 509 -11.81 9.60 15.20
N PHE A 510 -13.13 9.68 15.24
CA PHE A 510 -14.01 8.51 15.22
C PHE A 510 -13.78 7.65 13.96
N TYR A 511 -13.75 8.27 12.78
CA TYR A 511 -13.42 7.56 11.54
C TYR A 511 -11.97 7.04 11.49
N TRP A 512 -11.03 7.64 12.20
CA TRP A 512 -9.65 7.13 12.25
C TRP A 512 -9.51 5.83 13.07
N GLN A 513 -10.31 5.69 14.14
CA GLN A 513 -10.30 4.52 15.00
C GLN A 513 -10.80 3.25 14.29
N LEU A 514 -11.59 3.42 13.25
CA LEU A 514 -12.13 2.35 12.42
C LEU A 514 -11.15 2.02 11.27
N PRO A 515 -10.56 0.80 11.22
CA PRO A 515 -9.61 0.43 10.17
C PRO A 515 -10.17 0.58 8.75
N GLY A 516 -11.47 0.30 8.56
CA GLY A 516 -12.15 0.39 7.27
C GLY A 516 -12.24 1.81 6.70
N SER A 517 -12.42 2.83 7.54
CA SER A 517 -12.62 4.24 7.11
C SER A 517 -11.33 4.99 6.81
N ARG A 518 -10.17 4.50 7.26
CA ARG A 518 -8.88 5.15 6.97
C ARG A 518 -8.64 5.32 5.46
N ARG A 519 -9.05 4.31 4.68
CA ARG A 519 -8.92 4.34 3.20
C ARG A 519 -9.89 5.34 2.56
N LEU A 520 -11.13 5.46 3.06
CA LEU A 520 -12.08 6.48 2.61
C LEU A 520 -11.60 7.89 2.92
N LEU A 521 -11.04 8.11 4.11
CA LEU A 521 -10.44 9.39 4.50
C LEU A 521 -9.27 9.74 3.58
N ALA A 522 -8.36 8.78 3.34
CA ALA A 522 -7.23 8.98 2.42
C ALA A 522 -7.68 9.26 0.97
N GLN A 523 -8.70 8.54 0.47
CA GLN A 523 -9.27 8.80 -0.86
C GLN A 523 -9.97 10.17 -0.94
N GLY A 524 -10.71 10.56 0.09
CA GLY A 524 -11.35 11.87 0.19
C GLY A 524 -10.32 13.01 0.20
N LEU A 525 -9.29 12.89 1.04
CA LEU A 525 -8.18 13.84 1.10
C LEU A 525 -7.39 13.89 -0.21
N GLY A 526 -7.16 12.75 -0.88
CA GLY A 526 -6.53 12.72 -2.20
C GLY A 526 -7.37 13.45 -3.27
N LYS A 527 -8.70 13.32 -3.23
CA LYS A 527 -9.61 14.08 -4.11
C LYS A 527 -9.63 15.58 -3.77
N GLU A 528 -9.55 15.94 -2.49
CA GLU A 528 -9.43 17.33 -2.02
C GLU A 528 -8.12 17.96 -2.52
N ALA A 529 -6.99 17.24 -2.38
CA ALA A 529 -5.69 17.69 -2.88
C ALA A 529 -5.68 17.90 -4.41
N ARG A 530 -6.34 17.04 -5.20
CA ARG A 530 -6.49 17.24 -6.64
C ARG A 530 -7.36 18.45 -6.99
N ALA A 531 -8.45 18.68 -6.26
CA ALA A 531 -9.29 19.86 -6.46
C ALA A 531 -8.50 21.15 -6.14
N SER A 532 -7.72 21.13 -5.06
CA SER A 532 -6.78 22.20 -4.73
C SER A 532 -5.73 22.41 -5.82
N GLN A 533 -5.16 21.33 -6.36
CA GLN A 533 -4.22 21.39 -7.49
C GLN A 533 -4.83 22.11 -8.70
N SER A 534 -6.06 21.75 -9.10
CA SER A 534 -6.75 22.39 -10.23
C SER A 534 -7.08 23.86 -9.96
N LEU A 535 -7.47 24.21 -8.73
CA LEU A 535 -7.71 25.60 -8.34
C LEU A 535 -6.41 26.44 -8.37
N ILE A 536 -5.33 25.92 -7.79
CA ILE A 536 -3.99 26.52 -7.82
C ILE A 536 -3.54 26.72 -9.27
N ALA A 537 -3.73 25.73 -10.14
CA ALA A 537 -3.38 25.82 -11.55
C ALA A 537 -4.20 26.91 -12.27
N ASN A 538 -5.53 26.93 -12.10
CA ASN A 538 -6.41 27.92 -12.72
C ASN A 538 -6.15 29.35 -12.20
N GLN A 539 -5.88 29.51 -10.91
CA GLN A 539 -5.52 30.80 -10.31
C GLN A 539 -4.13 31.25 -10.79
N GLY A 540 -3.15 30.35 -10.83
CA GLY A 540 -1.79 30.62 -11.31
C GLY A 540 -1.70 30.97 -12.80
N ALA A 541 -2.55 30.37 -13.64
CA ALA A 541 -2.67 30.69 -15.06
C ALA A 541 -3.25 32.10 -15.30
N ASN A 542 -4.19 32.54 -14.47
CA ASN A 542 -4.83 33.85 -14.58
C ASN A 542 -4.05 35.00 -13.92
N THR A 543 -3.07 34.69 -13.07
CA THR A 543 -2.34 35.70 -12.30
C THR A 543 -1.09 36.17 -13.05
N LYS A 544 -1.07 37.44 -13.48
CA LYS A 544 0.04 38.03 -14.26
C LYS A 544 1.16 38.53 -13.36
N VAL A 545 2.40 38.14 -13.63
CA VAL A 545 3.59 38.70 -12.96
C VAL A 545 3.81 40.12 -13.46
N THR A 546 3.67 41.11 -12.57
CA THR A 546 4.04 42.49 -12.89
C THR A 546 5.56 42.62 -12.79
N ARG A 547 6.27 42.63 -13.92
CA ARG A 547 7.70 43.02 -13.94
C ARG A 547 7.80 44.52 -13.67
N THR A 548 8.79 44.93 -12.87
CA THR A 548 9.29 46.32 -12.91
C THR A 548 9.94 46.53 -14.28
N VAL A 549 9.24 47.22 -15.17
CA VAL A 549 9.67 47.41 -16.56
C VAL A 549 10.77 48.46 -16.62
N THR A 550 11.96 48.09 -17.11
CA THR A 550 13.04 49.04 -17.44
C THR A 550 12.65 49.87 -18.66
N ALA A 551 13.27 51.04 -18.87
CA ALA A 551 12.95 51.92 -20.01
C ALA A 551 13.03 51.21 -21.38
N LEU A 552 13.94 50.24 -21.52
CA LEU A 552 14.06 49.38 -22.71
C LEU A 552 12.88 48.39 -22.84
N GLY A 553 12.41 47.83 -21.73
CA GLY A 553 11.24 46.95 -21.71
C GLY A 553 9.95 47.65 -22.13
N LEU A 554 9.80 48.93 -21.77
CA LEU A 554 8.68 49.78 -22.19
C LEU A 554 8.73 50.05 -23.71
N ALA A 555 9.92 50.31 -24.25
CA ALA A 555 10.13 50.49 -25.68
C ALA A 555 9.81 49.22 -26.49
N LEU A 556 10.17 48.03 -25.98
CA LEU A 556 9.88 46.74 -26.61
C LEU A 556 8.38 46.40 -26.58
N MET A 557 7.69 46.71 -25.47
CA MET A 557 6.23 46.56 -25.39
C MET A 557 5.48 47.52 -26.32
N GLN A 558 5.95 48.76 -26.47
CA GLN A 558 5.42 49.72 -27.45
C GLN A 558 5.70 49.30 -28.90
N ALA A 559 6.79 48.58 -29.14
CA ALA A 559 7.14 47.98 -30.43
C ALA A 559 6.39 46.67 -30.74
N GLY A 560 5.47 46.24 -29.86
CA GLY A 560 4.61 45.07 -30.10
C GLY A 560 5.15 43.73 -29.58
N TYR A 561 6.30 43.70 -28.90
CA TYR A 561 6.82 42.48 -28.28
C TYR A 561 6.18 42.30 -26.89
N ARG A 562 5.20 41.39 -26.77
CA ARG A 562 4.62 40.95 -25.49
C ARG A 562 5.32 39.67 -25.04
N GLY A 563 6.00 39.73 -23.90
CA GLY A 563 6.49 38.55 -23.19
C GLY A 563 5.53 38.21 -22.06
N ASP A 564 4.47 37.46 -22.36
CA ASP A 564 3.53 36.98 -21.35
C ASP A 564 4.09 35.68 -20.75
N ILE A 565 4.49 35.69 -19.48
CA ILE A 565 4.95 34.49 -18.75
C ILE A 565 3.96 34.24 -17.61
N SER A 566 3.18 33.15 -17.68
CA SER A 566 2.35 32.68 -16.57
C SER A 566 3.23 32.03 -15.49
N VAL A 567 2.79 32.10 -14.23
CA VAL A 567 3.51 31.51 -13.07
C VAL A 567 3.42 29.98 -13.08
N ILE A 568 2.33 29.44 -13.60
CA ILE A 568 2.02 28.01 -13.71
C ILE A 568 1.55 27.76 -15.15
N GLU A 569 2.07 26.73 -15.82
CA GLU A 569 1.70 26.39 -17.20
C GLU A 569 0.20 26.09 -17.36
N ASP A 570 -0.31 26.37 -18.57
CA ASP A 570 -1.49 25.70 -19.08
C ASP A 570 -1.20 24.19 -19.16
N VAL A 571 -2.05 23.44 -18.47
CA VAL A 571 -2.05 21.98 -18.38
C VAL A 571 -2.17 21.40 -19.79
N ASP A 572 -1.22 20.56 -20.22
CA ASP A 572 -1.51 19.59 -21.29
C ASP A 572 -2.54 18.60 -20.72
N PRO A 573 -3.76 18.51 -21.28
CA PRO A 573 -4.80 17.58 -20.81
C PRO A 573 -4.37 16.11 -20.83
N GLN A 574 -3.25 15.79 -21.49
CA GLN A 574 -2.68 14.44 -21.59
C GLN A 574 -1.66 14.11 -20.50
N ASP A 575 -1.27 15.06 -19.65
CA ASP A 575 -0.19 14.87 -18.68
C ASP A 575 -0.68 14.13 -17.40
N LEU A 576 -0.48 12.81 -17.39
CA LEU A 576 -0.94 11.88 -16.35
C LEU A 576 0.11 11.62 -15.24
N ASP A 577 1.31 12.17 -15.36
CA ASP A 577 2.49 11.80 -14.56
C ASP A 577 2.74 12.67 -13.31
N GLY A 578 1.83 13.59 -12.96
CA GLY A 578 2.02 14.45 -11.79
C GLY A 578 3.15 15.47 -11.94
N ALA A 579 3.62 15.73 -13.17
CA ALA A 579 4.71 16.65 -13.47
C ALA A 579 4.30 18.15 -13.40
N SER A 580 3.01 18.47 -13.28
CA SER A 580 2.53 19.85 -13.25
C SER A 580 3.15 20.66 -12.09
N SER A 581 3.46 21.93 -12.34
CA SER A 581 3.98 22.85 -11.32
C SER A 581 3.09 22.94 -10.06
N ALA A 582 1.77 22.84 -10.21
CA ALA A 582 0.82 22.80 -9.09
C ALA A 582 0.86 21.49 -8.28
N ALA A 583 1.20 20.35 -8.90
CA ALA A 583 1.43 19.09 -8.19
C ALA A 583 2.68 19.18 -7.32
N LYS A 584 3.78 19.72 -7.86
CA LYS A 584 5.04 19.93 -7.13
C LYS A 584 4.86 20.81 -5.89
N VAL A 585 4.04 21.87 -5.97
CA VAL A 585 3.65 22.69 -4.80
C VAL A 585 3.14 21.82 -3.65
N ILE A 586 2.17 20.95 -3.94
CA ILE A 586 1.54 20.09 -2.95
C ILE A 586 2.57 19.11 -2.39
N ASP A 587 3.36 18.49 -3.27
CA ASP A 587 4.35 17.48 -2.87
C ASP A 587 5.44 18.08 -1.97
N TYR A 588 5.93 19.29 -2.25
CA TYR A 588 6.88 20.02 -1.40
C TYR A 588 6.32 20.32 -0.01
N ILE A 589 5.11 20.89 0.06
CA ILE A 589 4.51 21.28 1.34
C ILE A 589 4.17 20.04 2.17
N MET A 590 3.64 18.99 1.54
CA MET A 590 3.26 17.75 2.25
C MET A 590 4.49 16.96 2.71
N ALA A 591 5.55 16.85 1.90
CA ALA A 591 6.78 16.17 2.30
C ALA A 591 7.42 16.84 3.53
N ALA A 592 7.46 18.17 3.58
CA ALA A 592 7.96 18.91 4.73
C ALA A 592 7.03 18.78 5.95
N ALA A 593 5.71 18.90 5.75
CA ALA A 593 4.73 18.83 6.82
C ALA A 593 4.66 17.43 7.48
N ARG A 594 4.95 16.37 6.73
CA ARG A 594 5.12 15.01 7.28
C ARG A 594 6.19 14.98 8.38
N LEU A 595 7.27 15.76 8.20
CA LEU A 595 8.37 15.92 9.16
C LEU A 595 8.10 16.98 10.23
N TYR A 596 6.84 17.42 10.40
CA TYR A 596 6.44 18.51 11.30
C TYR A 596 7.08 19.86 10.97
N LYS A 597 7.48 20.09 9.71
CA LYS A 597 8.11 21.33 9.27
C LYS A 597 7.24 22.08 8.27
N SER A 598 7.26 23.41 8.39
CA SER A 598 6.59 24.33 7.48
C SER A 598 7.60 24.93 6.52
N VAL A 599 7.21 25.20 5.28
CA VAL A 599 8.12 25.68 4.24
C VAL A 599 7.96 27.18 4.04
N PRO A 600 9.05 27.96 3.89
CA PRO A 600 8.98 29.34 3.43
C PRO A 600 8.34 29.43 2.04
N VAL A 601 7.32 30.27 1.89
CA VAL A 601 6.53 30.30 0.65
C VAL A 601 7.36 30.78 -0.54
N ASN A 602 8.28 31.73 -0.29
CA ASN A 602 9.24 32.21 -1.28
C ASN A 602 10.16 31.09 -1.79
N LEU A 603 10.46 30.10 -0.95
CA LEU A 603 11.27 28.94 -1.33
C LEU A 603 10.49 27.98 -2.22
N VAL A 604 9.22 27.71 -1.88
CA VAL A 604 8.33 26.86 -2.71
C VAL A 604 8.19 27.44 -4.12
N LEU A 605 7.88 28.74 -4.23
CA LEU A 605 7.71 29.40 -5.52
C LEU A 605 8.99 29.36 -6.36
N ARG A 606 10.14 29.59 -5.73
CA ARG A 606 11.44 29.53 -6.39
C ARG A 606 11.75 28.12 -6.91
N ALA A 607 11.45 27.08 -6.13
CA ALA A 607 11.67 25.71 -6.56
C ALA A 607 10.87 25.33 -7.81
N ILE A 608 9.65 25.86 -7.93
CA ILE A 608 8.78 25.63 -9.09
C ILE A 608 9.24 26.43 -10.33
N LEU A 609 9.76 27.64 -10.11
CA LEU A 609 10.14 28.57 -11.18
C LEU A 609 11.60 28.45 -11.64
N LYS A 610 12.31 27.43 -11.16
CA LYS A 610 13.75 27.18 -11.41
C LYS A 610 14.14 27.25 -12.90
N ASP A 611 13.25 26.85 -13.81
CA ASP A 611 13.52 26.81 -15.25
C ASP A 611 13.11 28.10 -16.02
N ARG A 612 12.52 29.11 -15.35
CA ARG A 612 11.80 30.22 -16.03
C ARG A 612 12.23 31.64 -15.68
N VAL A 613 12.97 31.83 -14.58
CA VAL A 613 13.18 33.17 -14.03
C VAL A 613 14.67 33.44 -13.81
N SER A 614 15.16 34.54 -14.40
CA SER A 614 16.50 35.06 -14.13
C SER A 614 16.60 35.54 -12.67
N GLU A 615 17.74 35.28 -12.04
CA GLU A 615 18.04 35.63 -10.65
C GLU A 615 17.67 37.09 -10.31
N GLY A 616 16.84 37.30 -9.28
CA GLY A 616 16.61 38.63 -8.68
C GLY A 616 15.17 39.19 -8.69
N THR A 617 14.16 38.50 -9.20
CA THR A 617 12.76 38.99 -9.12
C THR A 617 12.16 38.79 -7.73
N ALA A 618 11.71 39.89 -7.11
CA ALA A 618 10.86 39.84 -5.92
C ALA A 618 9.42 39.47 -6.31
N PHE A 619 8.85 38.45 -5.66
CA PHE A 619 7.46 38.05 -5.86
C PHE A 619 6.56 38.92 -4.96
N GLY A 620 5.53 39.53 -5.55
CA GLY A 620 4.57 40.34 -4.78
C GLY A 620 3.72 39.48 -3.85
N ILE A 621 3.45 39.99 -2.65
CA ILE A 621 2.61 39.34 -1.62
C ILE A 621 1.20 39.02 -2.16
N ASP A 622 0.69 39.83 -3.09
CA ASP A 622 -0.62 39.61 -3.73
C ASP A 622 -0.66 38.36 -4.63
N LEU A 623 0.46 38.01 -5.27
CA LEU A 623 0.62 36.79 -6.07
C LEU A 623 0.55 35.54 -5.18
N ILE A 624 1.23 35.62 -4.03
CA ILE A 624 1.30 34.55 -3.03
C ILE A 624 -0.06 34.34 -2.35
N HIS A 625 -0.74 35.43 -2.03
CA HIS A 625 -2.04 35.40 -1.40
C HIS A 625 -3.13 34.85 -2.36
N GLY A 626 -3.09 35.20 -3.64
CA GLY A 626 -4.08 34.73 -4.62
C GLY A 626 -4.02 33.23 -4.96
N VAL A 627 -2.85 32.59 -4.87
CA VAL A 627 -2.67 31.17 -5.25
C VAL A 627 -3.03 30.20 -4.12
N PHE A 628 -2.88 30.63 -2.86
CA PHE A 628 -2.89 29.72 -1.70
C PHE A 628 -3.93 30.06 -0.62
N LYS A 629 -4.51 31.27 -0.61
CA LYS A 629 -5.46 31.71 0.44
C LYS A 629 -6.77 30.90 0.42
N ASP A 630 -7.21 30.48 -0.75
CA ASP A 630 -8.50 29.82 -0.93
C ASP A 630 -8.40 28.29 -0.78
N GLN A 631 -7.23 27.79 -0.37
CA GLN A 631 -6.92 26.36 -0.24
C GLN A 631 -7.04 25.90 1.21
N ASP A 632 -8.04 25.07 1.50
CA ASP A 632 -8.30 24.56 2.86
C ASP A 632 -7.36 23.44 3.32
N LEU A 633 -6.46 22.99 2.43
CA LEU A 633 -5.43 21.98 2.71
C LEU A 633 -4.22 22.56 3.45
N PHE A 634 -3.98 23.88 3.30
CA PHE A 634 -2.79 24.55 3.81
C PHE A 634 -3.09 25.49 4.98
N ARG A 635 -2.08 25.70 5.83
CA ARG A 635 -2.12 26.65 6.95
C ARG A 635 -0.94 27.60 6.88
N TRP A 636 -1.25 28.86 7.14
CA TRP A 636 -0.30 29.96 7.18
C TRP A 636 0.05 30.32 8.61
N HIS A 637 1.31 30.66 8.82
CA HIS A 637 1.79 31.29 10.03
C HIS A 637 3.01 32.13 9.67
N TYR A 638 3.26 33.16 10.47
CA TYR A 638 4.47 33.95 10.38
C TYR A 638 5.61 33.18 11.06
N GLY A 639 6.79 33.17 10.42
CA GLY A 639 7.97 32.51 10.97
C GLY A 639 8.59 33.25 12.16
N ASP A 640 8.31 34.55 12.27
CA ASP A 640 8.88 35.46 13.25
C ASP A 640 7.83 36.43 13.86
N GLU A 641 8.19 37.07 14.98
CA GLU A 641 7.36 38.12 15.62
C GLU A 641 7.29 39.40 14.75
N SER A 642 8.26 39.60 13.85
CA SER A 642 8.31 40.71 12.89
C SER A 642 7.28 40.57 11.76
N GLY A 643 6.82 39.35 11.45
CA GLY A 643 5.84 39.08 10.41
C GLY A 643 6.37 39.26 8.98
N GLU A 644 7.69 39.27 8.79
CA GLU A 644 8.32 39.53 7.48
C GLU A 644 8.32 38.28 6.59
N GLU A 645 8.33 37.09 7.19
CA GLU A 645 8.44 35.83 6.47
C GLU A 645 7.21 34.93 6.68
N LEU A 646 6.63 34.50 5.55
CA LEU A 646 5.39 33.73 5.51
C LEU A 646 5.68 32.25 5.28
N LEU A 647 5.24 31.41 6.21
CA LEU A 647 5.41 29.96 6.15
C LEU A 647 4.09 29.27 5.78
N VAL A 648 4.19 28.16 5.05
CA VAL A 648 3.07 27.30 4.69
C VAL A 648 3.32 25.86 5.14
N GLY A 649 2.32 25.24 5.76
CA GLY A 649 2.34 23.85 6.18
C GLY A 649 1.01 23.15 5.90
N ALA A 650 0.97 21.83 6.11
CA ALA A 650 -0.29 21.09 6.05
C ALA A 650 -1.22 21.48 7.20
N ARG A 651 -2.53 21.35 6.98
CA ARG A 651 -3.56 21.55 8.02
C ARG A 651 -3.40 20.59 9.19
N LEU A 652 -3.10 19.33 8.90
CA LEU A 652 -2.76 18.31 9.89
C LEU A 652 -1.62 17.48 9.35
N GLN A 653 -0.70 17.09 10.23
CA GLN A 653 0.43 16.24 9.86
C GLN A 653 -0.01 14.85 9.36
N LEU A 654 -1.11 14.31 9.90
CA LEU A 654 -1.69 13.06 9.45
C LEU A 654 -2.16 13.13 7.98
N GLU A 655 -2.67 14.29 7.55
CA GLU A 655 -3.07 14.49 6.15
C GLU A 655 -1.84 14.47 5.23
N ALA A 656 -0.74 15.09 5.66
CA ALA A 656 0.52 15.05 4.96
C ALA A 656 1.05 13.62 4.80
N GLU A 657 1.00 12.81 5.87
CA GLU A 657 1.38 11.40 5.81
C GLU A 657 0.51 10.60 4.81
N LEU A 658 -0.82 10.74 4.89
CA LEU A 658 -1.74 10.03 4.00
C LEU A 658 -1.54 10.44 2.54
N ILE A 659 -1.29 11.72 2.28
CA ILE A 659 -1.07 12.25 0.94
C ILE A 659 0.29 11.79 0.40
N CYS A 660 1.37 11.85 1.18
CA CYS A 660 2.68 11.34 0.78
C CYS A 660 2.64 9.84 0.46
N ASN A 661 2.00 9.03 1.31
CA ASN A 661 1.87 7.59 1.05
C ASN A 661 1.05 7.31 -0.22
N ALA A 662 0.01 8.11 -0.50
CA ALA A 662 -0.86 7.92 -1.66
C ALA A 662 -0.27 8.48 -2.98
N ARG A 663 0.55 9.53 -2.92
CA ARG A 663 1.10 10.24 -4.10
C ARG A 663 2.56 9.89 -4.39
N LEU A 664 3.43 9.87 -3.37
CA LEU A 664 4.88 9.73 -3.52
C LEU A 664 5.37 8.28 -3.35
N GLY A 665 4.59 7.43 -2.67
CA GLY A 665 4.80 5.98 -2.67
C GLY A 665 6.01 5.46 -1.86
N GLY A 666 6.87 6.32 -1.31
CA GLY A 666 7.99 5.87 -0.46
C GLY A 666 8.96 6.97 0.02
N PRO A 667 9.89 6.63 0.93
CA PRO A 667 10.81 7.58 1.55
C PRO A 667 11.84 8.19 0.59
N VAL A 668 12.24 7.48 -0.46
CA VAL A 668 13.19 7.98 -1.47
C VAL A 668 12.58 9.13 -2.28
N GLU A 669 11.33 8.96 -2.74
CA GLU A 669 10.60 10.02 -3.45
C GLU A 669 10.26 11.20 -2.54
N GLU A 670 9.91 10.94 -1.27
CA GLU A 670 9.75 12.00 -0.25
C GLU A 670 11.05 12.82 -0.08
N ALA A 671 12.20 12.15 0.06
CA ALA A 671 13.49 12.80 0.20
C ALA A 671 13.88 13.59 -1.05
N SER A 672 13.60 13.06 -2.25
CA SER A 672 13.84 13.73 -3.54
C SER A 672 13.18 15.12 -3.59
N ARG A 673 11.91 15.23 -3.18
CA ARG A 673 11.20 16.53 -3.14
C ARG A 673 11.80 17.51 -2.13
N LEU A 674 12.29 17.02 -1.01
CA LEU A 674 12.95 17.85 0.00
C LEU A 674 14.36 18.28 -0.46
N ILE A 675 15.10 17.42 -1.16
CA ILE A 675 16.39 17.73 -1.79
C ILE A 675 16.23 18.86 -2.82
N GLU A 676 15.15 18.84 -3.60
CA GLU A 676 14.82 19.94 -4.52
C GLU A 676 14.63 21.27 -3.77
N LEU A 677 13.90 21.29 -2.66
CA LEU A 677 13.74 22.50 -1.83
C LEU A 677 15.07 22.97 -1.22
N ILE A 678 15.86 22.04 -0.67
CA ILE A 678 17.19 22.34 -0.11
C ILE A 678 18.04 23.00 -1.19
N SER A 679 18.13 22.40 -2.37
CA SER A 679 18.92 22.90 -3.50
C SER A 679 18.52 24.30 -4.01
N GLN A 680 17.35 24.82 -3.62
CA GLN A 680 16.84 26.13 -4.02
C GLN A 680 16.93 27.18 -2.90
N SER A 681 17.43 26.80 -1.74
CA SER A 681 17.54 27.65 -0.55
C SER A 681 18.78 28.56 -0.59
N TYR A 682 19.04 29.25 -1.70
CA TYR A 682 20.24 30.08 -1.87
C TYR A 682 20.28 31.34 -0.98
N ARG A 683 19.16 31.72 -0.34
CA ARG A 683 19.16 32.82 0.65
C ARG A 683 19.53 32.34 2.04
N ALA A 684 19.65 31.03 2.26
CA ALA A 684 20.19 30.48 3.49
C ALA A 684 21.64 30.95 3.70
N GLY A 685 22.11 30.93 4.95
CA GLY A 685 23.48 31.29 5.33
C GLY A 685 23.53 32.07 6.63
N PHE A 686 22.79 33.19 6.72
CA PHE A 686 22.69 33.97 7.95
C PHE A 686 21.79 33.27 8.98
N GLU A 687 22.22 33.17 10.25
CA GLU A 687 21.49 32.45 11.32
C GLU A 687 20.09 33.02 11.62
N GLY A 688 19.84 34.30 11.29
CA GLY A 688 18.53 34.93 11.46
C GLY A 688 17.55 34.70 10.30
N ASN A 689 17.98 34.11 9.18
CA ASN A 689 17.13 33.91 8.00
C ASN A 689 16.27 32.63 8.14
N GLU A 690 14.98 32.71 7.80
CA GLU A 690 14.06 31.56 7.91
C GLU A 690 14.40 30.41 6.94
N GLU A 691 14.96 30.67 5.76
CA GLU A 691 15.46 29.60 4.88
C GLU A 691 16.60 28.83 5.55
N THR A 692 17.50 29.51 6.29
CA THR A 692 18.55 28.84 7.07
C THR A 692 17.98 27.94 8.16
N LYS A 693 16.96 28.44 8.90
CA LYS A 693 16.25 27.68 9.92
C LYS A 693 15.55 26.46 9.31
N PHE A 694 14.80 26.67 8.22
CA PHE A 694 14.11 25.62 7.47
C PHE A 694 15.06 24.52 7.01
N VAL A 695 16.15 24.85 6.32
CA VAL A 695 17.11 23.85 5.82
C VAL A 695 17.75 23.10 6.99
N THR A 696 18.18 23.80 8.03
CA THR A 696 18.75 23.16 9.23
C THR A 696 17.77 22.16 9.85
N ASP A 697 16.52 22.57 10.01
CA ASP A 697 15.46 21.80 10.65
C ASP A 697 15.04 20.58 9.83
N ILE A 698 14.94 20.72 8.51
CA ILE A 698 14.63 19.61 7.60
C ILE A 698 15.77 18.62 7.53
N VAL A 699 17.02 19.08 7.41
CA VAL A 699 18.19 18.18 7.36
C VAL A 699 18.32 17.40 8.67
N TYR A 700 18.12 18.06 9.82
CA TYR A 700 18.07 17.38 11.10
C TYR A 700 16.92 16.36 11.19
N ALA A 701 15.73 16.71 10.70
CA ALA A 701 14.58 15.81 10.71
C ALA A 701 14.74 14.59 9.78
N LEU A 702 15.47 14.75 8.67
CA LEU A 702 15.85 13.68 7.76
C LEU A 702 16.98 12.80 8.32
N GLY A 703 17.87 13.38 9.11
CA GLY A 703 19.05 12.73 9.68
C GLY A 703 18.75 11.62 10.70
N PRO A 704 19.79 10.91 11.14
CA PRO A 704 19.68 9.73 12.02
C PRO A 704 19.10 10.04 13.40
N ASP A 705 19.31 11.26 13.89
CA ASP A 705 18.79 11.75 15.17
C ASP A 705 17.40 12.40 15.03
N GLY A 706 16.81 12.35 13.83
CA GLY A 706 15.48 12.88 13.53
C GLY A 706 14.34 11.99 14.04
N PRO A 707 13.08 12.48 13.98
CA PRO A 707 11.91 11.78 14.52
C PRO A 707 11.59 10.43 13.84
N PHE A 708 12.16 10.19 12.65
CA PHE A 708 11.96 8.95 11.89
C PHE A 708 13.20 8.06 11.82
N GLY A 709 14.26 8.37 12.59
CA GLY A 709 15.50 7.61 12.65
C GLY A 709 16.10 7.35 11.27
N GLU A 710 16.45 6.09 10.98
CA GLU A 710 17.14 5.68 9.75
C GLU A 710 16.21 5.53 8.52
N ARG A 711 14.96 6.02 8.56
CA ARG A 711 13.99 5.91 7.42
C ARG A 711 14.55 6.46 6.10
N TYR A 712 15.34 7.52 6.16
CA TYR A 712 15.90 8.23 5.00
C TYR A 712 17.39 7.90 4.76
N LYS A 713 17.92 6.83 5.36
CA LYS A 713 19.34 6.48 5.29
C LYS A 713 19.86 6.34 3.86
N ASP A 714 19.01 5.85 2.95
CA ASP A 714 19.36 5.61 1.55
C ASP A 714 19.56 6.93 0.77
N SER A 715 19.11 8.07 1.31
CA SER A 715 19.21 9.40 0.71
C SER A 715 20.22 10.33 1.41
N TYR A 716 20.96 9.85 2.42
CA TYR A 716 21.90 10.69 3.19
C TYR A 716 23.02 11.29 2.33
N GLU A 717 23.56 10.51 1.40
CA GLU A 717 24.57 10.99 0.46
C GLU A 717 24.03 12.12 -0.43
N ASP A 718 22.83 11.95 -1.00
CA ASP A 718 22.20 12.95 -1.87
C ASP A 718 21.86 14.23 -1.13
N ILE A 719 21.37 14.13 0.11
CA ILE A 719 21.13 15.30 0.98
C ILE A 719 22.45 16.04 1.26
N ALA A 720 23.52 15.31 1.59
CA ALA A 720 24.82 15.92 1.83
C ALA A 720 25.38 16.61 0.58
N ARG A 721 25.25 16.00 -0.61
CA ARG A 721 25.64 16.61 -1.89
C ARG A 721 24.81 17.87 -2.22
N ALA A 722 23.53 17.89 -1.85
CA ALA A 722 22.71 19.11 -2.00
C ALA A 722 23.23 20.26 -1.13
N LEU A 723 23.70 19.97 0.10
CA LEU A 723 24.36 20.95 0.96
C LEU A 723 25.71 21.41 0.39
N THR A 724 26.51 20.49 -0.14
CA THR A 724 27.75 20.82 -0.86
C THR A 724 27.47 21.80 -2.01
N ALA A 725 26.42 21.55 -2.80
CA ALA A 725 26.02 22.42 -3.91
C ALA A 725 25.62 23.83 -3.43
N LEU A 726 24.84 23.95 -2.36
CA LEU A 726 24.49 25.25 -1.76
C LEU A 726 25.74 26.02 -1.32
N ARG A 727 26.69 25.33 -0.68
CA ARG A 727 27.93 25.93 -0.19
C ARG A 727 28.82 26.42 -1.33
N GLU A 728 29.06 25.58 -2.34
CA GLU A 728 30.06 25.84 -3.39
C GLU A 728 29.52 26.65 -4.55
N LYS A 729 28.26 26.39 -4.98
CA LYS A 729 27.66 27.09 -6.12
C LYS A 729 26.94 28.37 -5.70
N ASN A 730 26.26 28.35 -4.55
CA ASN A 730 25.44 29.48 -4.09
C ASN A 730 26.09 30.32 -2.98
N GLY A 731 27.27 29.93 -2.49
CA GLY A 731 28.00 30.68 -1.46
C GLY A 731 27.33 30.67 -0.08
N VAL A 732 26.45 29.70 0.19
CA VAL A 732 25.73 29.56 1.46
C VAL A 732 26.68 29.01 2.53
N LEU A 733 27.30 29.90 3.30
CA LEU A 733 28.24 29.52 4.36
C LEU A 733 27.52 29.47 5.71
N SER A 734 27.34 28.26 6.25
CA SER A 734 26.80 28.03 7.60
C SER A 734 27.54 26.87 8.27
N ALA A 735 28.16 27.15 9.43
CA ALA A 735 28.91 26.16 10.19
C ALA A 735 28.03 24.97 10.62
N ARG A 736 26.73 25.20 10.84
CA ARG A 736 25.78 24.16 11.23
C ARG A 736 25.43 23.24 10.05
N LEU A 737 25.24 23.80 8.84
CA LEU A 737 24.97 23.01 7.65
C LEU A 737 26.20 22.20 7.22
N MET A 738 27.40 22.78 7.32
CA MET A 738 28.66 22.08 7.03
C MET A 738 28.92 20.93 8.02
N LEU A 739 28.56 21.10 9.29
CA LEU A 739 28.57 20.01 10.27
C LEU A 739 27.61 18.88 9.85
N GLN A 740 26.37 19.21 9.48
CA GLN A 740 25.39 18.21 9.04
C GLN A 740 25.81 17.49 7.73
N GLU A 741 26.39 18.22 6.78
CA GLU A 741 26.97 17.69 5.54
C GLU A 741 27.97 16.56 5.85
N ALA A 742 28.92 16.79 6.77
CA ALA A 742 29.90 15.79 7.17
C ALA A 742 29.29 14.63 7.98
N THR A 743 28.41 14.93 8.94
CA THR A 743 27.76 13.90 9.77
C THR A 743 26.92 12.94 8.92
N LEU A 744 26.13 13.44 7.95
CA LEU A 744 25.31 12.58 7.08
C LEU A 744 26.16 11.62 6.24
N ARG A 745 27.29 12.11 5.70
CA ARG A 745 28.26 11.29 4.95
C ARG A 745 28.85 10.18 5.80
N ARG A 746 29.30 10.50 7.01
CA ARG A 746 29.83 9.50 7.94
C ARG A 746 28.76 8.48 8.34
N HIS A 747 27.53 8.91 8.54
CA HIS A 747 26.41 8.00 8.83
C HIS A 747 26.05 7.11 7.64
N TYR A 748 26.11 7.62 6.41
CA TYR A 748 25.91 6.84 5.19
C TYR A 748 26.91 5.69 5.09
N ILE A 749 28.19 5.95 5.34
CA ILE A 749 29.25 4.92 5.39
C ILE A 749 29.01 3.89 6.50
N ARG A 750 28.44 4.31 7.64
CA ARG A 750 28.14 3.39 8.75
C ARG A 750 26.97 2.45 8.43
N THR A 751 26.02 2.88 7.59
CA THR A 751 24.80 2.12 7.29
C THR A 751 24.85 1.33 5.98
N HIS A 752 25.82 1.62 5.10
CA HIS A 752 25.99 0.98 3.80
C HIS A 752 27.37 0.31 3.70
N ASP A 753 27.42 -0.81 2.99
CA ASP A 753 28.67 -1.48 2.63
C ASP A 753 29.10 -0.92 1.27
N LEU A 754 30.12 -0.07 1.27
CA LEU A 754 30.61 0.65 0.09
C LEU A 754 31.92 0.05 -0.39
N GLU A 755 32.13 0.09 -1.70
CA GLU A 755 33.43 -0.20 -2.30
C GLU A 755 34.48 0.79 -1.76
N ALA A 756 35.74 0.34 -1.69
CA ALA A 756 36.85 1.09 -1.11
C ALA A 756 37.00 2.51 -1.68
N ALA A 757 36.88 2.65 -3.01
CA ALA A 757 37.03 3.93 -3.70
C ALA A 757 35.89 4.91 -3.39
N ASP A 758 34.65 4.43 -3.32
CA ASP A 758 33.48 5.27 -3.02
C ASP A 758 33.49 5.73 -1.56
N LYS A 759 33.91 4.85 -0.64
CA LYS A 759 34.07 5.17 0.77
C LYS A 759 35.12 6.26 1.01
N GLU A 760 36.26 6.17 0.33
CA GLU A 760 37.32 7.18 0.37
C GLU A 760 36.82 8.55 -0.12
N LEU A 761 36.12 8.56 -1.27
CA LEU A 761 35.52 9.78 -1.83
C LEU A 761 34.55 10.45 -0.85
N VAL A 762 33.65 9.68 -0.23
CA VAL A 762 32.66 10.22 0.71
C VAL A 762 33.32 10.78 1.98
N LEU A 763 34.38 10.14 2.49
CA LEU A 763 35.15 10.63 3.64
C LEU A 763 35.97 11.89 3.34
N ASP A 764 36.57 11.96 2.15
CA ASP A 764 37.29 13.13 1.65
C ASP A 764 36.36 14.34 1.46
N GLU A 765 35.14 14.12 0.92
CA GLU A 765 34.13 15.17 0.85
C GLU A 765 33.68 15.64 2.25
N ALA A 766 33.58 14.72 3.23
CA ALA A 766 33.26 15.07 4.62
C ALA A 766 34.38 15.87 5.30
N SER A 767 35.65 15.49 5.13
CA SER A 767 36.80 16.19 5.72
C SER A 767 36.92 17.61 5.19
N ARG A 768 36.77 17.80 3.87
CA ARG A 768 36.75 19.13 3.23
C ARG A 768 35.68 20.04 3.82
N ALA A 769 34.46 19.52 4.04
CA ALA A 769 33.39 20.31 4.62
C ALA A 769 33.74 20.81 6.04
N VAL A 770 34.28 19.94 6.90
CA VAL A 770 34.62 20.30 8.29
C VAL A 770 35.83 21.23 8.35
N ASP A 771 36.89 20.95 7.60
CA ASP A 771 38.11 21.78 7.59
C ASP A 771 37.85 23.17 7.03
N HIS A 772 37.02 23.26 5.99
CA HIS A 772 36.61 24.54 5.44
C HIS A 772 35.82 25.36 6.48
N ALA A 773 34.91 24.73 7.24
CA ALA A 773 34.15 25.41 8.29
C ALA A 773 35.10 25.96 9.38
N LEU A 774 36.02 25.14 9.88
CA LEU A 774 36.95 25.53 10.94
C LEU A 774 37.93 26.62 10.49
N THR A 775 38.39 26.56 9.23
CA THR A 775 39.23 27.59 8.62
C THR A 775 38.51 28.93 8.59
N LEU A 776 37.27 28.98 8.10
CA LEU A 776 36.48 30.21 8.04
C LEU A 776 36.11 30.76 9.42
N ILE A 777 35.92 29.89 10.42
CA ILE A 777 35.68 30.31 11.82
C ILE A 777 36.93 30.96 12.44
N GLY A 778 38.11 30.47 12.06
CA GLY A 778 39.42 30.94 12.55
C GLY A 778 39.92 32.25 11.89
N GLN A 779 39.35 32.63 10.75
CA GLN A 779 39.70 33.89 10.08
C GLN A 779 39.26 35.13 10.87
N SER A 780 40.00 36.23 10.69
CA SER A 780 39.71 37.54 11.29
C SER A 780 39.18 38.50 10.22
N GLY A 781 38.20 39.35 10.57
CA GLY A 781 37.60 40.34 9.66
C GLY A 781 36.23 39.93 9.11
N THR A 782 35.83 40.51 7.98
CA THR A 782 34.49 40.36 7.36
C THR A 782 34.21 38.99 6.74
N GLN A 783 35.23 38.15 6.55
CA GLN A 783 35.11 36.77 6.04
C GLN A 783 34.93 35.72 7.15
N ARG A 784 34.87 36.14 8.42
CA ARG A 784 34.72 35.23 9.55
C ARG A 784 33.34 34.58 9.57
N LEU A 785 33.30 33.25 9.62
CA LEU A 785 32.08 32.49 9.81
C LEU A 785 31.67 32.47 11.30
N HIS A 786 30.45 32.92 11.60
CA HIS A 786 29.90 32.82 12.94
C HIS A 786 29.52 31.36 13.25
N ALA A 787 29.85 30.89 14.45
CA ALA A 787 29.48 29.57 14.94
C ALA A 787 29.36 29.63 16.46
N SER A 788 28.27 29.07 16.99
CA SER A 788 28.10 28.91 18.44
C SER A 788 29.24 28.07 19.03
N ARG A 789 29.51 28.23 20.33
CA ARG A 789 30.51 27.42 21.04
C ARG A 789 30.26 25.91 20.84
N LYS A 790 29.01 25.47 21.00
CA LYS A 790 28.61 24.07 20.81
C LYS A 790 28.81 23.58 19.37
N THR A 791 28.51 24.41 18.37
CA THR A 791 28.76 24.06 16.95
C THR A 791 30.25 23.91 16.67
N ARG A 792 31.09 24.77 17.26
CA ARG A 792 32.55 24.66 17.14
C ARG A 792 33.07 23.38 17.80
N GLU A 793 32.60 23.08 19.01
CA GLU A 793 32.95 21.84 19.72
C GLU A 793 32.58 20.61 18.88
N ASN A 794 31.35 20.56 18.35
CA ASN A 794 30.90 19.47 17.49
C ASN A 794 31.71 19.35 16.19
N LEU A 795 32.11 20.47 15.57
CA LEU A 795 32.96 20.45 14.37
C LEU A 795 34.34 19.86 14.67
N TRP A 796 34.95 20.18 15.83
CA TRP A 796 36.21 19.57 16.23
C TRP A 796 36.08 18.06 16.47
N VAL A 797 34.98 17.63 17.11
CA VAL A 797 34.68 16.20 17.31
C VAL A 797 34.43 15.49 15.97
N GLU A 798 33.64 16.08 15.07
CA GLU A 798 33.36 15.51 13.75
C GLU A 798 34.62 15.45 12.88
N ARG A 799 35.53 16.43 12.99
CA ARG A 799 36.85 16.40 12.35
C ARG A 799 37.65 15.20 12.84
N ALA A 800 37.81 15.07 14.15
CA ALA A 800 38.55 13.95 14.76
C ALA A 800 37.94 12.59 14.35
N ALA A 801 36.61 12.49 14.33
CA ALA A 801 35.93 11.27 13.90
C ALA A 801 36.19 10.97 12.41
N THR A 802 36.02 11.94 11.52
CA THR A 802 36.21 11.77 10.07
C THR A 802 37.63 11.33 9.75
N TYR A 803 38.64 11.99 10.32
CA TYR A 803 40.03 11.57 10.16
C TYR A 803 40.34 10.22 10.79
N GLY A 804 39.70 9.88 11.93
CA GLY A 804 39.82 8.54 12.52
C GLY A 804 39.28 7.44 11.59
N TYR A 805 38.16 7.71 10.90
CA TYR A 805 37.64 6.79 9.88
C TYR A 805 38.60 6.66 8.70
N LEU A 806 39.19 7.75 8.20
CA LEU A 806 40.23 7.71 7.16
C LEU A 806 41.44 6.87 7.57
N ALA A 807 41.95 7.04 8.80
CA ALA A 807 43.11 6.29 9.30
C ALA A 807 42.82 4.79 9.44
N THR A 808 41.67 4.44 10.01
CA THR A 808 41.27 3.02 10.14
C THR A 808 40.96 2.37 8.79
N ASP A 809 40.41 3.12 7.84
CA ASP A 809 40.14 2.66 6.48
C ASP A 809 41.42 2.41 5.68
N ALA A 810 42.42 3.30 5.77
CA ALA A 810 43.74 3.09 5.19
C ALA A 810 44.42 1.81 5.73
N ALA A 811 44.30 1.56 7.04
CA ALA A 811 44.80 0.34 7.65
C ALA A 811 44.05 -0.92 7.17
N GLN A 812 42.72 -0.85 7.01
CA GLN A 812 41.89 -1.96 6.52
C GLN A 812 42.16 -2.32 5.06
N ARG A 813 42.45 -1.34 4.20
CA ARG A 813 42.77 -1.55 2.78
C ARG A 813 44.18 -2.08 2.52
N ASN A 814 44.96 -2.37 3.56
CA ASN A 814 46.38 -2.72 3.45
C ASN A 814 47.18 -1.71 2.62
N ALA A 815 46.90 -0.41 2.82
CA ALA A 815 47.66 0.67 2.21
C ALA A 815 49.15 0.61 2.64
N SER A 816 50.01 1.34 1.94
CA SER A 816 51.44 1.38 2.27
C SER A 816 51.67 1.83 3.72
N ALA A 817 52.76 1.38 4.35
CA ALA A 817 53.08 1.77 5.73
C ALA A 817 53.15 3.30 5.91
N GLU A 818 53.71 3.99 4.92
CA GLU A 818 53.80 5.46 4.86
C GLU A 818 52.41 6.13 4.83
N GLU A 819 51.48 5.59 4.04
CA GLU A 819 50.13 6.12 3.92
C GLU A 819 49.30 5.90 5.19
N VAL A 820 49.39 4.71 5.81
CA VAL A 820 48.73 4.42 7.09
C VAL A 820 49.30 5.29 8.21
N TRP A 821 50.62 5.44 8.26
CA TRP A 821 51.27 6.29 9.26
C TRP A 821 50.92 7.76 9.09
N SER A 822 50.91 8.26 7.84
CA SER A 822 50.50 9.63 7.52
C SER A 822 49.05 9.90 7.91
N SER A 823 48.14 8.98 7.58
CA SER A 823 46.73 9.07 7.92
C SER A 823 46.50 9.01 9.44
N TYR A 824 47.25 8.15 10.15
CA TYR A 824 47.25 8.10 11.61
C TYR A 824 47.74 9.41 12.22
N CYS A 825 48.85 9.99 11.72
CA CYS A 825 49.38 11.26 12.21
C CYS A 825 48.37 12.40 12.06
N ALA A 826 47.69 12.49 10.91
CA ALA A 826 46.64 13.48 10.68
C ALA A 826 45.43 13.29 11.63
N ALA A 827 45.02 12.03 11.86
CA ALA A 827 43.96 11.70 12.80
C ALA A 827 44.33 11.99 14.25
N ARG A 828 45.58 11.71 14.64
CA ARG A 828 46.13 12.03 15.96
C ARG A 828 46.13 13.52 16.20
N GLU A 829 46.62 14.32 15.26
CA GLU A 829 46.61 15.77 15.35
C GLU A 829 45.17 16.29 15.48
N ALA A 830 44.24 15.78 14.67
CA ALA A 830 42.82 16.15 14.76
C ALA A 830 42.20 15.78 16.13
N GLY A 831 42.52 14.60 16.66
CA GLY A 831 42.10 14.15 17.98
C GLY A 831 42.64 15.03 19.11
N GLN A 832 43.94 15.31 19.13
CA GLN A 832 44.58 16.19 20.12
C GLN A 832 44.00 17.62 20.08
N MET A 833 43.78 18.15 18.87
CA MET A 833 43.16 19.45 18.65
C MET A 833 41.70 19.52 19.14
N ALA A 834 40.97 18.40 19.10
CA ALA A 834 39.63 18.28 19.64
C ALA A 834 39.66 18.15 21.17
N SER A 835 40.48 17.27 21.73
CA SER A 835 40.61 17.07 23.19
C SER A 835 41.07 18.34 23.91
N GLY A 836 41.95 19.13 23.31
CA GLY A 836 42.39 20.41 23.89
C GLY A 836 41.35 21.54 23.82
N ARG A 837 40.28 21.40 23.03
CA ARG A 837 39.25 22.44 22.82
C ARG A 837 37.85 22.06 23.30
N VAL A 838 37.59 20.77 23.48
CA VAL A 838 36.27 20.23 23.80
C VAL A 838 36.39 19.40 25.08
N ASP A 839 35.78 19.89 26.15
CA ASP A 839 35.77 19.24 27.45
C ASP A 839 34.59 18.25 27.55
N THR A 840 34.66 17.19 26.74
CA THR A 840 33.69 16.08 26.74
C THR A 840 34.40 14.75 26.50
N TYR A 841 33.74 13.63 26.78
CA TYR A 841 34.31 12.30 26.54
C TYR A 841 34.52 11.96 25.04
N PHE A 842 33.80 12.59 24.10
CA PHE A 842 33.81 12.16 22.69
C PHE A 842 35.18 12.23 21.99
N PRO A 843 35.98 13.31 22.10
CA PRO A 843 37.35 13.33 21.57
C PRO A 843 38.26 12.24 22.17
N LEU A 844 38.11 11.97 23.47
CA LEU A 844 38.91 10.98 24.18
C LEU A 844 38.52 9.56 23.73
N ASP A 845 37.22 9.30 23.54
CA ASP A 845 36.75 8.04 22.94
C ASP A 845 37.34 7.82 21.54
N ILE A 846 37.40 8.88 20.72
CA ILE A 846 38.04 8.85 19.39
C ILE A 846 39.53 8.53 19.51
N ALA A 847 40.23 9.18 20.44
CA ALA A 847 41.63 8.91 20.72
C ALA A 847 41.90 7.50 21.28
N LEU A 848 40.88 6.73 21.67
CA LEU A 848 41.02 5.32 22.06
C LEU A 848 40.66 4.36 20.91
N TRP A 849 39.53 4.55 20.22
CA TRP A 849 39.09 3.60 19.20
C TRP A 849 39.88 3.70 17.89
N MET A 850 40.33 4.89 17.53
CA MET A 850 41.11 5.14 16.31
C MET A 850 42.47 4.39 16.33
N PRO A 851 43.34 4.58 17.35
CA PRO A 851 44.63 3.87 17.39
C PRO A 851 44.44 2.36 17.55
N LEU A 852 43.43 1.92 18.31
CA LEU A 852 43.05 0.52 18.41
C LEU A 852 42.74 -0.09 17.02
N GLY A 853 41.96 0.62 16.20
CA GLY A 853 41.60 0.20 14.85
C GLY A 853 42.81 0.14 13.91
N VAL A 854 43.74 1.09 14.03
CA VAL A 854 44.99 1.11 13.26
C VAL A 854 45.93 0.00 13.69
N LEU A 855 46.18 -0.22 14.98
CA LEU A 855 47.05 -1.30 15.48
C LEU A 855 46.53 -2.70 15.10
N ARG A 856 45.21 -2.87 15.10
CA ARG A 856 44.58 -4.15 14.77
C ARG A 856 44.73 -4.54 13.30
N ASN A 857 44.64 -3.58 12.38
CA ASN A 857 44.60 -3.84 10.94
C ASN A 857 45.89 -3.46 10.21
N GLY A 858 46.70 -2.54 10.76
CA GLY A 858 47.95 -2.03 10.19
C GLY A 858 49.13 -2.97 10.38
N THR A 859 49.08 -4.15 9.77
CA THR A 859 50.15 -5.17 9.86
C THR A 859 51.49 -4.73 9.26
N GLN A 860 51.46 -3.74 8.37
CA GLN A 860 52.58 -3.16 7.64
C GLN A 860 53.39 -2.11 8.42
N LEU A 861 52.90 -1.65 9.58
CA LEU A 861 53.59 -0.67 10.41
C LEU A 861 54.83 -1.27 11.09
N GLY A 862 55.89 -0.48 11.18
CA GLY A 862 57.13 -0.84 11.87
C GLY A 862 56.97 -0.87 13.39
N GLU A 863 57.92 -1.49 14.10
CA GLU A 863 57.87 -1.57 15.58
C GLU A 863 57.83 -0.18 16.25
N LEU A 864 58.61 0.78 15.73
CA LEU A 864 58.66 2.14 16.29
C LEU A 864 57.31 2.86 16.19
N GLU A 865 56.65 2.77 15.03
CA GLU A 865 55.33 3.36 14.78
C GLU A 865 54.27 2.74 15.68
N ARG A 866 54.31 1.40 15.86
CA ARG A 866 53.39 0.71 16.77
C ARG A 866 53.58 1.16 18.23
N ARG A 867 54.83 1.30 18.68
CA ARG A 867 55.13 1.79 20.04
C ARG A 867 54.67 3.22 20.29
N GLU A 868 54.77 4.09 19.29
CA GLU A 868 54.21 5.45 19.38
C GLU A 868 52.68 5.42 19.55
N ILE A 869 51.98 4.56 18.80
CA ILE A 869 50.52 4.41 18.93
C ILE A 869 50.14 3.86 20.31
N GLU A 870 50.90 2.88 20.83
CA GLU A 870 50.71 2.35 22.19
C GLU A 870 50.88 3.44 23.25
N ALA A 871 51.89 4.31 23.09
CA ALA A 871 52.11 5.43 24.00
C ALA A 871 50.97 6.45 23.97
N ASP A 872 50.43 6.76 22.78
CA ASP A 872 49.27 7.65 22.60
C ASP A 872 48.02 7.09 23.31
N ILE A 873 47.80 5.77 23.23
CA ILE A 873 46.71 5.10 23.95
C ILE A 873 46.87 5.28 25.47
N GLN A 874 48.06 4.97 26.01
CA GLN A 874 48.31 5.05 27.45
C GLN A 874 48.14 6.48 27.97
N ALA A 875 48.68 7.47 27.25
CA ALA A 875 48.50 8.88 27.58
C ALA A 875 47.02 9.31 27.61
N THR A 876 46.21 8.76 26.70
CA THR A 876 44.76 9.01 26.68
C THR A 876 44.05 8.35 27.87
N LEU A 877 44.42 7.11 28.22
CA LEU A 877 43.88 6.42 29.39
C LEU A 877 44.20 7.17 30.70
N ASP A 878 45.43 7.68 30.84
CA ASP A 878 45.86 8.46 32.01
C ASP A 878 45.12 9.79 32.16
N THR A 879 44.59 10.32 31.05
CA THR A 879 43.86 11.60 31.03
C THR A 879 42.40 11.45 31.51
N ILE A 880 41.80 10.26 31.34
CA ILE A 880 40.38 10.04 31.61
C ILE A 880 40.15 9.79 33.10
N ASP A 881 39.35 10.64 33.74
CA ASP A 881 38.82 10.40 35.09
C ASP A 881 37.49 9.61 34.98
N PRO A 882 37.45 8.32 35.35
CA PRO A 882 36.24 7.51 35.23
C PRO A 882 35.10 8.02 36.11
N SER A 883 35.40 8.71 37.21
CA SER A 883 34.39 9.23 38.15
C SER A 883 33.64 10.45 37.62
N ALA A 884 34.20 11.13 36.63
CA ALA A 884 33.60 12.29 35.97
C ALA A 884 32.71 11.92 34.77
N LEU A 885 32.69 10.64 34.35
CA LEU A 885 31.92 10.19 33.19
C LEU A 885 30.45 9.97 33.51
N ALA A 886 29.58 10.29 32.55
CA ALA A 886 28.18 9.87 32.61
C ALA A 886 28.09 8.33 32.49
N PRO A 887 27.04 7.67 33.02
CA PRO A 887 26.96 6.20 33.03
C PRO A 887 27.09 5.52 31.65
N ASP A 888 26.56 6.15 30.61
CA ASP A 888 26.66 5.66 29.22
C ASP A 888 28.06 5.83 28.63
N GLN A 889 28.76 6.89 29.03
CA GLN A 889 30.15 7.17 28.65
C GLN A 889 31.12 6.25 29.42
N GLU A 890 30.88 6.02 30.71
CA GLU A 890 31.66 5.09 31.54
C GLU A 890 31.58 3.67 30.97
N GLU A 891 30.38 3.21 30.56
CA GLU A 891 30.23 1.91 29.92
C GLU A 891 30.99 1.83 28.58
N ARG A 892 30.95 2.88 27.75
CA ARG A 892 31.73 2.95 26.50
C ARG A 892 33.23 2.92 26.76
N PHE A 893 33.70 3.68 27.74
CA PHE A 893 35.09 3.73 28.14
C PHE A 893 35.60 2.37 28.59
N GLN A 894 34.88 1.66 29.46
CA GLN A 894 35.30 0.34 29.90
C GLN A 894 35.27 -0.70 28.77
N LYS A 895 34.37 -0.56 27.77
CA LYS A 895 34.42 -1.38 26.54
C LYS A 895 35.69 -1.12 25.74
N GLN A 896 36.11 0.14 25.59
CA GLN A 896 37.37 0.46 24.91
C GLN A 896 38.57 -0.08 25.68
N ARG A 897 38.63 0.10 27.01
CA ARG A 897 39.70 -0.47 27.86
C ARG A 897 39.82 -1.98 27.73
N PHE A 898 38.69 -2.69 27.72
CA PHE A 898 38.67 -4.13 27.51
C PHE A 898 39.28 -4.52 26.14
N ASN A 899 38.87 -3.86 25.06
CA ASN A 899 39.38 -4.14 23.72
C ASN A 899 40.87 -3.78 23.58
N LEU A 900 41.31 -2.71 24.24
CA LEU A 900 42.70 -2.27 24.27
C LEU A 900 43.59 -3.29 24.97
N GLY A 901 43.18 -3.83 26.12
CA GLY A 901 43.94 -4.88 26.80
C GLY A 901 44.15 -6.13 25.93
N GLY A 902 43.19 -6.46 25.06
CA GLY A 902 43.36 -7.54 24.07
C GLY A 902 44.36 -7.23 22.96
N VAL A 903 44.42 -6.00 22.45
CA VAL A 903 45.36 -5.60 21.37
C VAL A 903 46.76 -5.31 21.89
N LEU A 904 46.89 -4.86 23.14
CA LEU A 904 48.16 -4.60 23.81
C LEU A 904 48.75 -5.83 24.52
N ASP A 905 48.07 -6.97 24.47
CA ASP A 905 48.37 -8.18 25.25
C ASP A 905 48.45 -7.93 26.79
N ASP A 906 47.71 -6.94 27.30
CA ASP A 906 47.61 -6.57 28.72
C ASP A 906 46.36 -7.19 29.37
N GLN A 907 46.50 -8.42 29.87
CA GLN A 907 45.42 -9.15 30.54
C GLN A 907 44.92 -8.48 31.84
N PRO A 908 45.78 -7.93 32.72
CA PRO A 908 45.33 -7.15 33.87
C PRO A 908 44.37 -6.01 33.52
N LEU A 909 44.66 -5.25 32.46
CA LEU A 909 43.80 -4.15 31.99
C LEU A 909 42.40 -4.64 31.58
N SER A 910 42.34 -5.73 30.82
CA SER A 910 41.07 -6.38 30.41
C SER A 910 40.27 -6.90 31.61
N ASP A 911 40.95 -7.51 32.58
CA ASP A 911 40.33 -8.09 33.78
C ASP A 911 39.79 -7.03 34.75
N GLU A 912 40.47 -5.89 34.86
CA GLU A 912 39.97 -4.74 35.61
C GLU A 912 38.76 -4.10 34.92
N ALA A 913 38.85 -3.83 33.62
CA ALA A 913 37.74 -3.27 32.84
C ALA A 913 36.48 -4.16 32.89
N PHE A 914 36.66 -5.49 32.88
CA PHE A 914 35.57 -6.44 33.07
C PHE A 914 34.90 -6.30 34.44
N ARG A 915 35.68 -6.19 35.53
CA ARG A 915 35.14 -6.03 36.89
C ARG A 915 34.35 -4.74 37.05
N GLU A 916 34.80 -3.65 36.42
CA GLU A 916 34.05 -2.39 36.41
C GLU A 916 32.76 -2.48 35.59
N LEU A 917 32.79 -3.12 34.42
CA LEU A 917 31.56 -3.39 33.65
C LEU A 917 30.56 -4.23 34.45
N GLU A 918 31.04 -5.23 35.20
CA GLU A 918 30.20 -6.03 36.09
C GLU A 918 29.61 -5.20 37.24
N ARG A 919 30.40 -4.31 37.87
CA ARG A 919 29.92 -3.38 38.91
C ARG A 919 28.84 -2.45 38.40
N LEU A 920 28.96 -1.98 37.16
CA LEU A 920 27.98 -1.13 36.48
C LEU A 920 26.72 -1.90 36.05
N GLY A 921 26.68 -3.23 36.21
CA GLY A 921 25.60 -4.08 35.71
C GLY A 921 25.59 -4.22 34.19
N SER A 922 26.67 -3.83 33.51
CA SER A 922 26.80 -3.99 32.05
C SER A 922 27.11 -5.44 31.69
N THR A 923 26.28 -6.00 30.82
CA THR A 923 26.48 -7.32 30.23
C THR A 923 27.54 -7.33 29.13
N ALA A 924 28.06 -6.16 28.72
CA ALA A 924 29.03 -6.03 27.63
C ALA A 924 30.35 -6.75 27.94
N GLY A 925 30.83 -6.69 29.18
CA GLY A 925 32.06 -7.40 29.58
C GLY A 925 31.92 -8.92 29.44
N TYR A 926 30.77 -9.47 29.82
CA TYR A 926 30.48 -10.90 29.63
C TYR A 926 30.44 -11.28 28.15
N TYR A 927 29.84 -10.44 27.31
CA TYR A 927 29.83 -10.67 25.86
C TYR A 927 31.24 -10.66 25.27
N LEU A 928 32.04 -9.64 25.57
CA LEU A 928 33.39 -9.49 25.00
C LEU A 928 34.30 -10.65 25.41
N ARG A 929 34.33 -11.01 26.71
CA ARG A 929 35.09 -12.17 27.18
C ARG A 929 34.59 -13.49 26.59
N ALA A 930 33.28 -13.66 26.43
CA ALA A 930 32.73 -14.83 25.75
C ALA A 930 33.10 -14.86 24.27
N ARG A 931 33.21 -13.69 23.62
CA ARG A 931 33.58 -13.56 22.21
C ARG A 931 35.02 -13.94 21.95
N ASP A 932 35.94 -13.60 22.85
CA ASP A 932 37.35 -14.01 22.78
C ASP A 932 37.52 -15.53 22.95
N LEU A 933 36.65 -16.15 23.77
CA LEU A 933 36.61 -17.62 23.91
C LEU A 933 35.93 -18.32 22.73
N ALA A 934 35.01 -17.63 22.06
CA ALA A 934 34.19 -18.19 20.99
C ALA A 934 34.98 -18.29 19.68
N PRO A 935 34.67 -19.29 18.84
CA PRO A 935 35.31 -19.41 17.55
C PRO A 935 34.86 -18.29 16.60
N SER A 936 35.80 -17.77 15.81
CA SER A 936 35.49 -16.93 14.66
C SER A 936 34.79 -17.77 13.60
N LYS A 937 33.61 -17.32 13.17
CA LYS A 937 32.84 -17.99 12.12
C LYS A 937 33.53 -17.70 10.77
N PRO A 938 34.03 -18.71 10.03
CA PRO A 938 34.71 -18.50 8.73
C PRO A 938 33.73 -17.91 7.71
N GLU A 939 34.17 -17.23 6.64
CA GLU A 939 33.25 -16.59 5.67
C GLU A 939 32.37 -17.60 4.93
N SER A 940 32.91 -18.77 4.58
CA SER A 940 32.22 -19.87 3.91
C SER A 940 32.32 -21.18 4.69
N GLY A 941 31.53 -22.19 4.31
CA GLY A 941 31.53 -23.52 4.93
C GLY A 941 30.47 -23.73 6.02
N GLU A 942 29.91 -24.94 6.03
CA GLU A 942 28.80 -25.35 6.92
C GLU A 942 29.28 -26.16 8.14
N ILE A 943 30.43 -26.84 8.02
CA ILE A 943 30.99 -27.72 9.05
C ILE A 943 31.97 -26.95 9.92
N ALA A 944 31.86 -27.12 11.23
CA ALA A 944 32.83 -26.61 12.18
C ALA A 944 33.94 -27.64 12.39
N GLU A 945 35.20 -27.19 12.24
CA GLU A 945 36.36 -28.02 12.59
C GLU A 945 36.43 -28.31 14.09
N LYS A 946 37.16 -29.37 14.48
CA LYS A 946 37.25 -29.80 15.89
C LYS A 946 37.71 -28.68 16.83
N PHE A 947 38.65 -27.84 16.40
CA PHE A 947 39.13 -26.73 17.24
C PHE A 947 38.04 -25.65 17.45
N HIS A 948 37.19 -25.40 16.44
CA HIS A 948 36.06 -24.48 16.56
C HIS A 948 35.02 -24.99 17.56
N VAL A 949 34.76 -26.30 17.56
CA VAL A 949 33.84 -26.95 18.51
C VAL A 949 34.37 -26.82 19.94
N THR A 950 35.67 -27.07 20.17
CA THR A 950 36.29 -26.90 21.49
C THR A 950 36.22 -25.44 21.99
N ALA A 951 36.45 -24.46 21.11
CA ALA A 951 36.30 -23.04 21.45
C ALA A 951 34.83 -22.69 21.78
N ALA A 952 33.89 -23.19 20.98
CA ALA A 952 32.46 -22.98 21.21
C ALA A 952 32.00 -23.57 22.56
N GLU A 953 32.55 -24.71 22.96
CA GLU A 953 32.29 -25.33 24.25
C GLU A 953 32.77 -24.46 25.43
N LYS A 954 33.97 -23.87 25.33
CA LYS A 954 34.48 -22.93 26.35
C LYS A 954 33.56 -21.72 26.51
N ALA A 955 33.21 -21.07 25.39
CA ALA A 955 32.34 -19.90 25.40
C ALA A 955 30.92 -20.23 25.90
N ARG A 956 30.35 -21.36 25.47
CA ARG A 956 29.06 -21.88 25.95
C ARG A 956 29.08 -22.05 27.47
N ASN A 957 30.06 -22.76 28.01
CA ASN A 957 30.13 -23.06 29.44
C ASN A 957 30.25 -21.78 30.27
N TYR A 958 31.05 -20.82 29.80
CA TYR A 958 31.19 -19.52 30.44
C TYR A 958 29.87 -18.74 30.48
N LEU A 959 29.19 -18.60 29.33
CA LEU A 959 27.91 -17.89 29.24
C LEU A 959 26.80 -18.57 30.05
N TRP A 960 26.75 -19.90 30.07
CA TRP A 960 25.77 -20.65 30.86
C TRP A 960 25.99 -20.49 32.37
N THR A 961 27.25 -20.49 32.82
CA THR A 961 27.60 -20.27 34.24
C THR A 961 27.12 -18.90 34.73
N HIS A 962 27.10 -17.90 33.84
CA HIS A 962 26.65 -16.55 34.13
C HIS A 962 25.26 -16.21 33.55
N PHE A 963 24.45 -17.22 33.21
CA PHE A 963 23.21 -17.04 32.44
C PHE A 963 22.24 -16.03 33.06
N GLU A 964 22.00 -16.10 34.38
CA GLU A 964 21.09 -15.16 35.07
C GLU A 964 21.49 -13.69 34.93
N LYS A 965 22.78 -13.40 34.75
CA LYS A 965 23.26 -12.02 34.54
C LYS A 965 23.14 -11.58 33.09
N VAL A 966 23.23 -12.50 32.14
CA VAL A 966 23.29 -12.19 30.70
C VAL A 966 21.98 -12.45 29.94
N ARG A 967 20.97 -13.04 30.58
CA ARG A 967 19.67 -13.38 29.99
C ARG A 967 18.90 -12.19 29.41
N SER A 968 19.20 -10.97 29.84
CA SER A 968 18.59 -9.74 29.32
C SER A 968 19.37 -9.08 28.17
N ASP A 969 20.53 -9.63 27.77
CA ASP A 969 21.35 -9.09 26.68
C ASP A 969 21.22 -9.93 25.40
N PRO A 970 20.63 -9.38 24.31
CA PRO A 970 20.44 -10.12 23.06
C PRO A 970 21.78 -10.53 22.40
N ARG A 971 22.89 -9.82 22.66
CA ARG A 971 24.21 -10.17 22.10
C ARG A 971 24.74 -11.46 22.73
N CYS A 972 24.65 -11.57 24.06
CA CYS A 972 25.04 -12.76 24.80
C CYS A 972 24.18 -13.97 24.42
N LEU A 973 22.86 -13.79 24.33
CA LEU A 973 21.93 -14.86 23.93
C LEU A 973 22.22 -15.36 22.51
N ARG A 974 22.47 -14.46 21.55
CA ARG A 974 22.85 -14.84 20.18
C ARG A 974 24.19 -15.58 20.12
N LEU A 975 25.18 -15.16 20.90
CA LEU A 975 26.48 -15.83 20.94
C LEU A 975 26.34 -17.22 21.56
N TYR A 976 25.64 -17.34 22.70
CA TYR A 976 25.34 -18.61 23.33
C TYR A 976 24.61 -19.55 22.38
N LEU A 977 23.57 -19.07 21.68
CA LEU A 977 22.80 -19.85 20.72
C LEU A 977 23.68 -20.44 19.61
N ASN A 978 24.61 -19.65 19.06
CA ASN A 978 25.55 -20.14 18.05
C ASN A 978 26.50 -21.19 18.62
N CYS A 979 27.06 -20.96 19.82
CA CYS A 979 28.00 -21.88 20.46
C CYS A 979 27.33 -23.21 20.87
N GLU A 980 26.17 -23.17 21.53
CA GLU A 980 25.40 -24.37 21.90
C GLU A 980 25.06 -25.19 20.66
N TRP A 981 24.61 -24.53 19.59
CA TRP A 981 24.30 -25.20 18.33
C TRP A 981 25.52 -25.87 17.70
N THR A 982 26.65 -25.16 17.62
CA THR A 982 27.89 -25.69 17.04
C THR A 982 28.45 -26.86 17.84
N VAL A 983 28.35 -26.83 19.17
CA VAL A 983 28.75 -27.96 20.02
C VAL A 983 27.81 -29.15 19.83
N ALA A 984 26.50 -28.91 19.75
CA ALA A 984 25.51 -29.96 19.65
C ALA A 984 25.46 -30.65 18.27
N THR A 985 25.82 -29.94 17.20
CA THR A 985 25.62 -30.41 15.82
C THR A 985 26.93 -30.55 15.02
N GLY A 986 28.03 -29.94 15.48
CA GLY A 986 29.26 -29.80 14.69
C GLY A 986 29.10 -28.90 13.45
N ARG A 987 28.00 -28.14 13.36
CA ARG A 987 27.65 -27.29 12.21
C ARG A 987 27.44 -25.84 12.65
N TRP A 988 27.60 -24.92 11.70
CA TRP A 988 27.31 -23.50 11.95
C TRP A 988 25.81 -23.21 11.81
N LEU A 989 25.21 -22.58 12.84
CA LEU A 989 23.81 -22.20 12.81
C LEU A 989 23.47 -21.32 11.58
N PHE A 990 22.35 -21.64 10.93
CA PHE A 990 21.81 -20.99 9.73
C PHE A 990 22.71 -21.02 8.48
N ARG A 991 23.64 -21.98 8.37
CA ARG A 991 24.41 -22.19 7.13
C ARG A 991 23.97 -23.45 6.40
N GLY A 992 23.76 -23.33 5.09
CA GLY A 992 23.36 -24.46 4.27
C GLY A 992 21.87 -24.81 4.38
N THR A 993 21.51 -25.91 3.73
CA THR A 993 20.17 -26.51 3.79
C THR A 993 20.25 -27.88 4.48
N ARG A 994 19.13 -28.36 5.03
CA ARG A 994 19.01 -29.66 5.71
C ARG A 994 20.05 -29.91 6.82
N GLN A 995 20.38 -28.88 7.57
CA GLN A 995 21.31 -29.02 8.70
C GLN A 995 20.69 -29.89 9.81
N PRO A 996 21.49 -30.69 10.52
CA PRO A 996 21.01 -31.53 11.61
C PRO A 996 20.48 -30.69 12.78
N LEU A 997 19.40 -31.14 13.39
CA LEU A 997 18.93 -30.66 14.69
C LEU A 997 19.67 -31.37 15.84
N PRO A 998 19.86 -30.70 16.99
CA PRO A 998 20.33 -31.35 18.21
C PRO A 998 19.44 -32.54 18.60
N THR A 999 20.05 -33.66 18.96
CA THR A 999 19.35 -34.90 19.35
C THR A 999 18.99 -34.95 20.84
N SER A 1000 19.73 -34.23 21.68
CA SER A 1000 19.51 -34.19 23.13
C SER A 1000 18.33 -33.29 23.50
N GLU A 1001 17.38 -33.83 24.26
CA GLU A 1001 16.23 -33.09 24.76
C GLU A 1001 16.64 -31.93 25.69
N GLU A 1002 17.68 -32.13 26.50
CA GLU A 1002 18.21 -31.09 27.39
C GLU A 1002 18.76 -29.89 26.60
N THR A 1003 19.50 -30.15 25.52
CA THR A 1003 20.00 -29.12 24.60
C THR A 1003 18.85 -28.40 23.90
N LEU A 1004 17.84 -29.12 23.42
CA LEU A 1004 16.67 -28.52 22.78
C LEU A 1004 15.92 -27.57 23.73
N ARG A 1005 15.76 -27.96 25.01
CA ARG A 1005 15.15 -27.09 26.03
C ARG A 1005 15.99 -25.85 26.33
N ARG A 1006 17.31 -25.97 26.43
CA ARG A 1006 18.20 -24.80 26.60
C ARG A 1006 18.13 -23.83 25.42
N LEU A 1007 18.17 -24.37 24.20
CA LEU A 1007 18.03 -23.56 22.99
C LEU A 1007 16.66 -22.88 22.95
N HIS A 1008 15.58 -23.58 23.30
CA HIS A 1008 14.23 -22.98 23.34
C HIS A 1008 14.18 -21.82 24.33
N LEU A 1009 14.64 -22.03 25.58
CA LEU A 1009 14.70 -20.97 26.60
C LEU A 1009 15.40 -19.70 26.09
N VAL A 1010 16.59 -19.88 25.49
CA VAL A 1010 17.41 -18.77 24.98
C VAL A 1010 16.73 -18.04 23.83
N VAL A 1011 16.08 -18.76 22.90
CA VAL A 1011 15.37 -18.14 21.78
C VAL A 1011 14.12 -17.42 22.26
N THR A 1012 13.37 -17.99 23.20
CA THR A 1012 12.20 -17.34 23.82
C THR A 1012 12.61 -16.04 24.55
N ASP A 1013 13.65 -16.07 25.38
CA ASP A 1013 14.17 -14.87 26.06
C ASP A 1013 14.65 -13.83 25.04
N LEU A 1014 15.32 -14.28 23.97
CA LEU A 1014 15.79 -13.41 22.90
C LEU A 1014 14.62 -12.74 22.13
N LEU A 1015 13.50 -13.43 21.96
CA LEU A 1015 12.30 -12.88 21.32
C LEU A 1015 11.54 -11.92 22.23
N ALA A 1016 11.45 -12.22 23.53
CA ALA A 1016 10.80 -11.36 24.52
C ALA A 1016 11.45 -9.96 24.62
N LEU A 1017 12.76 -9.87 24.34
CA LEU A 1017 13.50 -8.61 24.33
C LEU A 1017 13.28 -7.73 23.09
N GLY A 1018 12.54 -8.19 22.06
CA GLY A 1018 12.43 -7.42 20.81
C GLY A 1018 11.48 -7.95 19.73
N GLU A 1019 10.25 -8.32 20.07
CA GLU A 1019 9.30 -8.93 19.12
C GLU A 1019 9.04 -8.12 17.83
N ALA A 1020 9.10 -6.78 17.89
CA ALA A 1020 8.78 -5.91 16.74
C ALA A 1020 9.94 -5.67 15.75
N GLN A 1021 11.18 -6.00 16.11
CA GLN A 1021 12.39 -5.67 15.32
C GLN A 1021 13.24 -6.91 14.95
N MET A 1022 12.77 -8.11 15.26
CA MET A 1022 13.58 -9.33 15.15
C MET A 1022 13.51 -10.03 13.79
N GLN A 1023 14.66 -10.52 13.35
CA GLN A 1023 14.81 -11.16 12.05
C GLN A 1023 14.02 -12.48 11.97
N PRO A 1024 13.36 -12.77 10.83
CA PRO A 1024 12.54 -13.96 10.64
C PRO A 1024 13.21 -15.31 10.98
N ARG A 1025 14.54 -15.42 10.82
CA ARG A 1025 15.31 -16.64 11.09
C ARG A 1025 15.24 -17.11 12.56
N TYR A 1026 15.13 -16.18 13.51
CA TYR A 1026 15.03 -16.53 14.93
C TYR A 1026 13.59 -16.94 15.30
N ARG A 1027 12.58 -16.29 14.71
CA ARG A 1027 11.17 -16.69 14.84
C ARG A 1027 10.93 -18.06 14.23
N TYR A 1028 11.56 -18.37 13.10
CA TYR A 1028 11.60 -19.71 12.53
C TYR A 1028 12.16 -20.74 13.51
N LEU A 1029 13.33 -20.45 14.10
CA LEU A 1029 13.98 -21.37 15.03
C LEU A 1029 13.12 -21.60 16.28
N GLU A 1030 12.46 -20.57 16.80
CA GLU A 1030 11.51 -20.68 17.90
C GLU A 1030 10.37 -21.64 17.56
N CYS A 1031 9.77 -21.50 16.38
CA CYS A 1031 8.68 -22.39 15.96
C CYS A 1031 9.15 -23.86 15.93
N VAL A 1032 10.35 -24.12 15.41
CA VAL A 1032 10.96 -25.46 15.39
C VAL A 1032 11.14 -26.01 16.81
N LEU A 1033 11.77 -25.24 17.69
CA LEU A 1033 12.08 -25.67 19.06
C LEU A 1033 10.80 -25.87 19.90
N ARG A 1034 9.81 -24.99 19.73
CA ARG A 1034 8.49 -25.08 20.37
C ARG A 1034 7.70 -26.30 19.91
N TRP A 1035 7.82 -26.69 18.64
CA TRP A 1035 7.19 -27.91 18.13
C TRP A 1035 7.73 -29.18 18.80
N PHE A 1036 9.04 -29.22 19.11
CA PHE A 1036 9.65 -30.35 19.84
C PHE A 1036 9.34 -30.36 21.34
N THR A 1037 9.37 -29.20 21.98
CA THR A 1037 9.39 -29.10 23.45
C THR A 1037 8.05 -28.64 24.06
N GLY A 1038 7.12 -28.14 23.25
CA GLY A 1038 5.86 -27.51 23.69
C GLY A 1038 4.65 -27.89 22.85
N SER A 1039 3.63 -27.00 22.81
CA SER A 1039 2.35 -27.24 22.14
C SER A 1039 2.44 -27.16 20.62
N GLU A 1040 1.89 -28.17 19.93
CA GLU A 1040 1.87 -28.23 18.45
C GLU A 1040 1.06 -27.08 17.86
N ALA A 1041 -0.11 -26.81 18.46
CA ALA A 1041 -1.05 -25.81 17.98
C ALA A 1041 -0.46 -24.40 18.03
N GLU A 1042 0.28 -24.10 19.10
CA GLU A 1042 0.94 -22.80 19.28
C GLU A 1042 2.10 -22.63 18.29
N ALA A 1043 2.94 -23.67 18.12
CA ALA A 1043 4.00 -23.65 17.12
C ALA A 1043 3.47 -23.44 15.70
N ILE A 1044 2.36 -24.09 15.34
CA ILE A 1044 1.69 -23.91 14.04
C ILE A 1044 1.11 -22.50 13.89
N ALA A 1045 0.51 -21.93 14.94
CA ALA A 1045 0.01 -20.56 14.92
C ALA A 1045 1.14 -19.55 14.71
N ASP A 1046 2.31 -19.77 15.33
CA ASP A 1046 3.50 -18.95 15.16
C ASP A 1046 4.08 -19.07 13.75
N TRP A 1047 4.14 -20.29 13.20
CA TRP A 1047 4.53 -20.51 11.79
C TRP A 1047 3.58 -19.82 10.81
N ARG A 1048 2.28 -19.77 11.07
CA ARG A 1048 1.33 -19.05 10.19
C ARG A 1048 1.58 -17.55 10.19
N ARG A 1049 1.84 -16.96 11.37
CA ARG A 1049 2.24 -15.56 11.48
C ARG A 1049 3.56 -15.30 10.74
N LEU A 1050 4.56 -16.15 10.97
CA LEU A 1050 5.85 -16.07 10.28
C LEU A 1050 5.73 -16.23 8.76
N ALA A 1051 4.87 -17.14 8.30
CA ALA A 1051 4.64 -17.37 6.88
C ALA A 1051 4.00 -16.16 6.20
N SER A 1052 3.09 -15.46 6.89
CA SER A 1052 2.50 -14.19 6.43
C SER A 1052 3.54 -13.07 6.42
N ASP A 1053 4.33 -12.93 7.48
CA ASP A 1053 5.32 -11.86 7.62
C ASP A 1053 6.50 -11.98 6.65
N THR A 1054 6.80 -13.21 6.20
CA THR A 1054 7.89 -13.49 5.24
C THR A 1054 7.41 -13.63 3.80
N GLU A 1055 6.12 -13.41 3.56
CA GLU A 1055 5.53 -13.43 2.25
C GLU A 1055 5.98 -12.23 1.42
N TYR A 1056 6.59 -12.50 0.25
CA TYR A 1056 7.23 -11.52 -0.64
C TYR A 1056 8.49 -10.84 -0.11
N VAL A 1057 8.95 -11.18 1.10
CA VAL A 1057 10.16 -10.58 1.71
C VAL A 1057 11.37 -11.52 1.65
N GLU A 1058 11.20 -12.83 1.88
CA GLU A 1058 12.32 -13.79 2.02
C GLU A 1058 12.30 -14.88 0.94
N ARG A 1059 13.23 -14.80 -0.03
CA ARG A 1059 13.35 -15.75 -1.16
C ARG A 1059 13.63 -17.19 -0.70
N GLY A 1060 14.28 -17.38 0.45
CA GLY A 1060 14.65 -18.70 1.00
C GLY A 1060 13.59 -19.40 1.85
N ARG A 1061 12.34 -18.90 1.92
CA ARG A 1061 11.32 -19.38 2.89
C ARG A 1061 10.88 -20.84 2.72
N VAL A 1062 11.02 -21.40 1.51
CA VAL A 1062 10.61 -22.77 1.15
C VAL A 1062 11.74 -23.81 1.25
N LEU A 1063 12.98 -23.35 1.42
CA LEU A 1063 14.14 -24.23 1.51
C LEU A 1063 14.13 -24.95 2.86
N ASN A 1064 14.31 -26.27 2.84
CA ASN A 1064 14.42 -27.09 4.05
C ASN A 1064 15.72 -26.70 4.75
N ARG A 1065 15.63 -26.00 5.88
CA ARG A 1065 16.81 -25.47 6.59
C ARG A 1065 17.37 -26.48 7.59
N HIS A 1066 16.49 -27.18 8.30
CA HIS A 1066 16.88 -28.17 9.29
C HIS A 1066 16.12 -29.49 9.11
N THR A 1067 16.76 -30.59 9.46
CA THR A 1067 16.22 -31.95 9.35
C THR A 1067 16.52 -32.74 10.62
N VAL A 1068 15.63 -33.65 10.99
CA VAL A 1068 15.81 -34.51 12.18
C VAL A 1068 16.82 -35.61 11.88
N TYR A 1069 17.85 -35.72 12.70
CA TYR A 1069 18.91 -36.72 12.59
C TYR A 1069 18.89 -37.71 13.76
N SER A 1070 19.50 -38.88 13.57
CA SER A 1070 19.78 -39.89 14.59
C SER A 1070 21.06 -39.55 15.36
N GLU A 1071 21.28 -40.20 16.50
CA GLU A 1071 22.53 -40.07 17.27
C GLU A 1071 23.78 -40.51 16.49
N GLN A 1072 23.61 -41.28 15.41
CA GLN A 1072 24.68 -41.73 14.52
C GLN A 1072 24.98 -40.74 13.38
N GLY A 1073 24.30 -39.59 13.33
CA GLY A 1073 24.55 -38.55 12.33
C GLY A 1073 23.89 -38.80 10.97
N GLU A 1074 22.88 -39.67 10.90
CA GLU A 1074 22.08 -39.92 9.70
C GLU A 1074 20.65 -39.36 9.83
N PRO A 1075 19.98 -38.92 8.75
CA PRO A 1075 18.58 -38.49 8.81
C PRO A 1075 17.67 -39.57 9.42
N ARG A 1076 16.90 -39.21 10.44
CA ARG A 1076 16.00 -40.15 11.11
C ARG A 1076 14.79 -40.43 10.22
N ILE A 1077 14.52 -41.71 9.99
CA ILE A 1077 13.43 -42.18 9.15
C ILE A 1077 12.17 -42.40 9.99
N PHE A 1078 11.03 -41.92 9.48
CA PHE A 1078 9.71 -42.00 10.08
C PHE A 1078 8.71 -42.70 9.14
N SER A 1079 7.61 -43.14 9.74
CA SER A 1079 6.39 -43.54 9.05
C SER A 1079 5.20 -42.76 9.60
N GLY A 1080 4.20 -42.51 8.76
CA GLY A 1080 3.03 -41.71 9.12
C GLY A 1080 1.80 -42.07 8.31
N ILE A 1081 0.63 -41.69 8.84
CA ILE A 1081 -0.69 -41.97 8.25
C ILE A 1081 -1.21 -40.66 7.67
N VAL A 1082 -1.60 -40.66 6.39
CA VAL A 1082 -2.24 -39.51 5.75
C VAL A 1082 -3.65 -39.36 6.33
N GLU A 1083 -3.93 -38.28 7.06
CA GLU A 1083 -5.23 -38.11 7.71
C GLU A 1083 -6.23 -37.29 6.89
N ARG A 1084 -5.75 -36.23 6.25
CA ARG A 1084 -6.61 -35.29 5.53
C ARG A 1084 -5.82 -34.45 4.55
N GLN A 1085 -6.48 -34.02 3.49
CA GLN A 1085 -5.95 -33.04 2.57
C GLN A 1085 -6.13 -31.64 3.18
N ILE A 1086 -5.04 -30.86 3.27
CA ILE A 1086 -5.07 -29.49 3.81
C ILE A 1086 -5.19 -28.48 2.66
N GLY A 1087 -4.73 -28.84 1.46
CA GLY A 1087 -4.87 -28.04 0.25
C GLY A 1087 -4.45 -28.83 -0.98
N ILE A 1088 -4.61 -28.24 -2.16
CA ILE A 1088 -4.28 -28.92 -3.42
C ILE A 1088 -2.79 -29.29 -3.44
N GLY A 1089 -2.52 -30.59 -3.55
CA GLY A 1089 -1.18 -31.16 -3.50
C GLY A 1089 -0.51 -31.17 -2.12
N ARG A 1090 -1.24 -30.91 -1.03
CA ARG A 1090 -0.70 -30.82 0.34
C ARG A 1090 -1.56 -31.59 1.35
N TRP A 1091 -0.94 -32.52 2.07
CA TRP A 1091 -1.57 -33.46 2.96
C TRP A 1091 -1.07 -33.34 4.39
N SER A 1092 -1.94 -33.58 5.36
CA SER A 1092 -1.58 -33.75 6.76
C SER A 1092 -1.18 -35.21 6.99
N VAL A 1093 0.03 -35.45 7.47
CA VAL A 1093 0.49 -36.78 7.86
C VAL A 1093 0.66 -36.82 9.38
N LEU A 1094 -0.13 -37.65 10.06
CA LEU A 1094 0.07 -37.95 11.47
C LEU A 1094 1.26 -38.91 11.59
N VAL A 1095 2.28 -38.53 12.36
CA VAL A 1095 3.44 -39.38 12.66
C VAL A 1095 3.24 -40.01 14.04
N PRO A 1096 2.83 -41.29 14.16
CA PRO A 1096 2.39 -41.88 15.43
C PRO A 1096 3.49 -41.91 16.50
N SER A 1097 4.75 -42.06 16.09
CA SER A 1097 5.91 -42.09 16.99
C SER A 1097 6.20 -40.74 17.66
N LEU A 1098 5.77 -39.64 17.06
CA LEU A 1098 5.89 -38.29 17.63
C LEU A 1098 4.55 -37.76 18.17
N ARG A 1099 3.42 -38.37 17.77
CA ARG A 1099 2.05 -37.87 17.99
C ARG A 1099 1.88 -36.43 17.52
N ARG A 1100 2.48 -36.09 16.37
CA ARG A 1100 2.43 -34.76 15.75
C ARG A 1100 2.07 -34.87 14.27
N HIS A 1101 1.54 -33.80 13.70
CA HIS A 1101 1.26 -33.70 12.28
C HIS A 1101 2.40 -33.01 11.54
N VAL A 1102 2.66 -33.49 10.32
CA VAL A 1102 3.67 -32.96 9.40
C VAL A 1102 3.04 -32.82 8.04
N ASP A 1103 3.36 -31.75 7.33
CA ASP A 1103 2.85 -31.54 5.99
C ASP A 1103 3.58 -32.41 4.98
N LEU A 1104 2.84 -33.00 4.04
CA LEU A 1104 3.37 -33.69 2.87
C LEU A 1104 2.96 -32.94 1.62
N VAL A 1105 3.91 -32.69 0.73
CA VAL A 1105 3.64 -32.10 -0.59
C VAL A 1105 3.78 -33.19 -1.64
N GLU A 1106 2.73 -33.40 -2.45
CA GLU A 1106 2.64 -34.51 -3.41
C GLU A 1106 3.82 -34.55 -4.39
N GLY A 1107 4.28 -33.39 -4.87
CA GLY A 1107 5.43 -33.28 -5.78
C GLY A 1107 6.78 -33.72 -5.18
N ARG A 1108 6.85 -33.97 -3.87
CA ARG A 1108 8.04 -34.52 -3.18
C ARG A 1108 7.88 -36.00 -2.83
N SER A 1109 6.73 -36.61 -3.10
CA SER A 1109 6.47 -38.03 -2.79
C SER A 1109 7.04 -38.95 -3.87
N LYS A 1110 7.52 -40.13 -3.48
CA LYS A 1110 7.96 -41.17 -4.42
C LYS A 1110 6.75 -41.78 -5.11
N GLY A 1111 6.33 -41.19 -6.23
CA GLY A 1111 5.47 -41.77 -7.27
C GLY A 1111 4.24 -42.55 -6.78
N GLY A 1112 3.09 -41.88 -6.68
CA GLY A 1112 1.79 -42.52 -6.51
C GLY A 1112 0.71 -41.51 -6.11
N ASN A 1113 -0.55 -41.78 -6.47
CA ASN A 1113 -1.69 -41.00 -5.98
C ASN A 1113 -1.79 -41.16 -4.46
N ILE A 1114 -1.65 -40.07 -3.72
CA ILE A 1114 -1.77 -40.06 -2.25
C ILE A 1114 -3.25 -40.08 -1.88
N ALA A 1115 -3.63 -40.97 -0.96
CA ALA A 1115 -5.01 -41.09 -0.48
C ALA A 1115 -5.10 -40.94 1.04
N THR A 1116 -6.23 -40.39 1.52
CA THR A 1116 -6.57 -40.37 2.95
C THR A 1116 -6.61 -41.81 3.51
N GLY A 1117 -5.93 -42.05 4.63
CA GLY A 1117 -5.77 -43.35 5.26
C GLY A 1117 -4.52 -44.14 4.81
N GLN A 1118 -3.78 -43.65 3.82
CA GLN A 1118 -2.56 -44.30 3.34
C GLN A 1118 -1.41 -44.17 4.34
N ILE A 1119 -0.66 -45.25 4.54
CA ILE A 1119 0.57 -45.26 5.34
C ILE A 1119 1.75 -44.92 4.43
N ILE A 1120 2.48 -43.87 4.78
CA ILE A 1120 3.69 -43.44 4.10
C ILE A 1120 4.88 -43.81 4.96
N ASN A 1121 5.85 -44.50 4.36
CA ASN A 1121 7.05 -45.00 5.03
C ASN A 1121 8.30 -44.38 4.40
N GLY A 1122 9.39 -44.31 5.16
CA GLY A 1122 10.71 -44.05 4.58
C GLY A 1122 11.03 -42.57 4.35
N PHE A 1123 10.48 -41.66 5.17
CA PHE A 1123 10.75 -40.23 5.06
C PHE A 1123 11.43 -39.65 6.29
N SER A 1124 12.17 -38.55 6.10
CA SER A 1124 12.67 -37.69 7.19
C SER A 1124 11.77 -36.48 7.40
N ILE A 1125 11.83 -35.87 8.58
CA ILE A 1125 11.10 -34.63 8.87
C ILE A 1125 12.07 -33.46 8.74
N SER A 1126 11.76 -32.52 7.86
CA SER A 1126 12.50 -31.29 7.63
C SER A 1126 11.66 -30.07 7.99
N PHE A 1127 12.30 -28.92 8.18
CA PHE A 1127 11.63 -27.69 8.60
C PHE A 1127 12.02 -26.53 7.70
N ASN A 1128 11.03 -25.73 7.30
CA ASN A 1128 11.22 -24.46 6.62
C ASN A 1128 10.35 -23.38 7.29
N TYR A 1129 10.26 -22.19 6.70
CA TYR A 1129 9.51 -21.07 7.31
C TYR A 1129 8.00 -21.25 7.24
N LEU A 1130 7.52 -22.25 6.49
CA LEU A 1130 6.10 -22.58 6.35
C LEU A 1130 5.66 -23.71 7.29
N GLY A 1131 6.60 -24.37 7.99
CA GLY A 1131 6.30 -25.42 8.94
C GLY A 1131 7.13 -26.71 8.76
N PRO A 1132 6.78 -27.75 9.54
CA PRO A 1132 7.34 -29.09 9.39
C PRO A 1132 6.85 -29.75 8.09
N ILE A 1133 7.76 -30.36 7.33
CA ILE A 1133 7.49 -30.99 6.05
C ILE A 1133 8.16 -32.37 5.92
N VAL A 1134 7.47 -33.29 5.27
CA VAL A 1134 8.00 -34.60 4.87
C VAL A 1134 9.08 -34.41 3.79
N ASP A 1135 10.24 -35.01 4.01
CA ASP A 1135 11.42 -34.92 3.13
C ASP A 1135 12.01 -36.32 2.87
N PHE A 1136 12.01 -36.74 1.61
CA PHE A 1136 12.55 -38.04 1.19
C PHE A 1136 14.04 -38.01 0.83
N GLY A 1137 14.72 -36.87 1.05
CA GLY A 1137 16.10 -36.64 0.59
C GLY A 1137 16.13 -36.19 -0.89
N ALA A 1138 17.17 -35.46 -1.29
CA ALA A 1138 17.24 -34.82 -2.61
C ALA A 1138 17.70 -35.79 -3.71
N GLU A 1139 16.94 -35.87 -4.80
CA GLU A 1139 17.51 -35.88 -6.15
C GLU A 1139 17.32 -34.48 -6.74
N GLY A 1140 18.43 -33.83 -7.13
CA GLY A 1140 18.48 -32.78 -8.16
C GLY A 1140 18.00 -31.38 -7.79
N ALA A 1141 18.82 -30.39 -8.16
CA ALA A 1141 18.54 -28.96 -8.13
C ALA A 1141 17.50 -28.53 -9.16
#